data_AF-A0A4S2UJ96-F1
#
_entry.id   AF-A0A4S2UJ96-F1
#
_cell.length_a   1.000
_cell.length_b   1.000
_cell.length_c   1.000
_cell.angle_alpha   90.00
_cell.angle_beta   90.00
_cell.angle_gamma   90.00
#
_symmetry.space_group_name_H-M   'P 1'
#
loop_
_entity.id
_entity.type
_entity.pdbx_description
1 polymer ?
#
loop_
_entity_poly.entity_id
_entity_poly.type
_entity_poly.pdbx_seq_one_letter_code
_entity_poly.pdbx_strand_id
1 'polypeptide(L)'
;MERCHLYLPLVDSSGAPYEYAEITLTDPSTDRPIDEPVYLEPYGGAPQRWPLLIDPAVVNVWTDRPLQVTLQASLPGGATFTRAGVDIAPAPSAVMRTHAPLHLGSTDGLDGLAVLAVSPGGTANWQLLDGLLTHRHRGDAPSSTSIGTTDYDDIYPQQTWLGVRAGGIQGERASMLGSAGLPNGVDATLIGRATSSDQAVAIGASSSASTDTVAVGPGTITGKANQVALGSGASATAGAAGAVVAGAATTAVALDSIRLKDSLRLTDGTAGPVVIGKGTLPNLSWLPSQNYVALLNALTASGNFAAPADSAVMAGPVSALGFFGNAAGTGQPMLTTNTIPAAAPGRSALLSLSAALDRLGLVKIMDSAVDDELNDWTKTSAHSANMVLETGDTDGSKAGDLSRAKRNATGLGTFTYRMTTDIRDFTFRAFVLLPAPNPPTHEAEITAFVSPDNVTWTPVPLAWQPLQATAADWHQTWAANGRAVPAGMRYVQFRIDLNAQAGTPQIGRVIVRQWPIRNLALNPSMTVDLSNTQLFGASATSLVRSRVTSEYASGGSSIQHVANVANDLGGTAWTIEPVTAGNRVQVSVRIKLAPGTVMNRGLIVWRTEDMVTTLDFKELLPLGVPDSNGWLLVSGSTVVPEGFVCARVGLSFRCTTPGGIWYADSMMVEQSETLHTYTDGTMAGSSWEGVPHASVSRHP
;
A
#
# COMPACT_ATOMS: atom_id res chain seq x y z
N MET A 1 -4.26 -32.14 -36.69
CA MET A 1 -4.77 -33.17 -35.77
C MET A 1 -5.42 -32.44 -34.61
N GLU A 2 -6.69 -32.72 -34.38
CA GLU A 2 -7.48 -32.07 -33.33
C GLU A 2 -7.01 -32.58 -31.96
N ARG A 3 -6.54 -31.66 -31.12
CA ARG A 3 -6.28 -31.95 -29.71
C ARG A 3 -7.64 -32.12 -29.04
N CYS A 4 -7.82 -33.15 -28.22
CA CYS A 4 -9.03 -33.25 -27.40
C CYS A 4 -8.90 -32.26 -26.24
N HIS A 5 -9.45 -31.05 -26.43
CA HIS A 5 -9.54 -30.05 -25.38
C HIS A 5 -10.77 -30.33 -24.52
N LEU A 6 -10.56 -30.76 -23.27
CA LEU A 6 -11.65 -30.92 -22.32
C LEU A 6 -11.90 -29.60 -21.61
N TYR A 7 -12.91 -28.86 -22.06
CA TYR A 7 -13.42 -27.67 -21.37
C TYR A 7 -14.50 -28.10 -20.38
N LEU A 8 -14.22 -28.04 -19.09
CA LEU A 8 -15.19 -28.34 -18.03
C LEU A 8 -15.26 -27.18 -17.02
N PRO A 9 -16.02 -26.10 -17.28
CA PRO A 9 -16.55 -25.33 -16.17
C PRO A 9 -17.62 -26.21 -15.49
N LEU A 10 -17.22 -26.94 -14.44
CA LEU A 10 -18.16 -27.68 -13.61
C LEU A 10 -18.92 -26.65 -12.77
N VAL A 11 -20.08 -26.22 -13.26
CA VAL A 11 -21.01 -25.37 -12.52
C VAL A 11 -22.16 -26.23 -11.99
N ASP A 12 -22.57 -25.97 -10.75
CA ASP A 12 -23.78 -26.60 -10.20
C ASP A 12 -25.05 -26.05 -10.88
N SER A 13 -26.23 -26.55 -10.48
CA SER A 13 -27.51 -26.06 -11.03
C SER A 13 -27.78 -24.58 -10.75
N SER A 14 -27.00 -23.93 -9.88
CA SER A 14 -27.08 -22.49 -9.60
C SER A 14 -26.11 -21.64 -10.43
N GLY A 15 -25.22 -22.27 -11.20
CA GLY A 15 -24.19 -21.60 -11.99
C GLY A 15 -22.89 -21.34 -11.24
N ALA A 16 -22.73 -21.84 -10.01
CA ALA A 16 -21.53 -21.67 -9.21
C ALA A 16 -20.47 -22.73 -9.58
N PRO A 17 -19.21 -22.36 -9.84
CA PRO A 17 -18.15 -23.30 -10.19
C PRO A 17 -17.72 -24.15 -8.98
N TYR A 18 -17.46 -25.45 -9.21
CA TYR A 18 -16.86 -26.34 -8.22
C TYR A 18 -15.33 -26.15 -8.20
N GLU A 19 -14.76 -25.87 -7.03
CA GLU A 19 -13.31 -25.62 -6.86
C GLU A 19 -12.43 -26.88 -6.95
N TYR A 20 -13.04 -28.08 -6.90
CA TYR A 20 -12.31 -29.35 -6.86
C TYR A 20 -13.06 -30.46 -7.61
N ALA A 21 -12.32 -31.26 -8.39
CA ALA A 21 -12.81 -32.52 -8.95
C ALA A 21 -11.67 -33.56 -9.03
N GLU A 22 -12.00 -34.83 -8.80
CA GLU A 22 -11.11 -35.97 -9.03
C GLU A 22 -11.51 -36.67 -10.33
N ILE A 23 -10.59 -36.82 -11.29
CA ILE A 23 -10.86 -37.47 -12.58
C ILE A 23 -10.23 -38.87 -12.60
N THR A 24 -11.03 -39.87 -12.99
CA THR A 24 -10.60 -41.25 -13.26
C THR A 24 -10.93 -41.63 -14.70
N LEU A 25 -10.02 -42.38 -15.35
CA LEU A 25 -10.18 -42.92 -16.69
C LEU A 25 -10.38 -44.43 -16.64
N THR A 26 -11.49 -44.93 -17.16
CA THR A 26 -11.79 -46.37 -17.23
C THR A 26 -11.97 -46.88 -18.66
N ASP A 27 -11.64 -48.15 -18.89
CA ASP A 27 -11.94 -48.87 -20.11
C ASP A 27 -13.46 -49.06 -20.21
N PRO A 28 -14.13 -48.60 -21.29
CA PRO A 28 -15.58 -48.63 -21.40
C PRO A 28 -16.17 -50.04 -21.44
N SER A 29 -15.39 -51.07 -21.77
CA SER A 29 -15.84 -52.46 -21.85
C SER A 29 -15.71 -53.23 -20.54
N THR A 30 -14.77 -52.83 -19.67
CA THR A 30 -14.47 -53.55 -18.42
C THR A 30 -14.73 -52.74 -17.16
N ASP A 31 -14.94 -51.42 -17.30
CA ASP A 31 -15.06 -50.43 -16.22
C ASP A 31 -13.88 -50.43 -15.24
N ARG A 32 -12.72 -50.95 -15.67
CA ARG A 32 -11.47 -50.93 -14.91
C ARG A 32 -10.62 -49.73 -15.30
N PRO A 33 -9.78 -49.20 -14.40
CA PRO A 33 -8.80 -48.17 -14.74
C PRO A 33 -7.93 -48.61 -15.91
N ILE A 34 -7.60 -47.68 -16.81
CA ILE A 34 -6.70 -47.97 -17.94
C ILE A 34 -5.24 -48.08 -17.45
N ASP A 35 -4.55 -49.14 -17.90
CA ASP A 35 -3.13 -49.39 -17.57
C ASP A 35 -2.16 -48.66 -18.51
N GLU A 36 -2.66 -47.98 -19.54
CA GLU A 36 -1.84 -47.20 -20.47
C GLU A 36 -1.38 -45.86 -19.88
N PRO A 37 -0.16 -45.40 -20.20
CA PRO A 37 0.34 -44.11 -19.74
C PRO A 37 -0.52 -42.97 -20.30
N VAL A 38 -1.12 -42.19 -19.41
CA VAL A 38 -1.85 -40.97 -19.77
C VAL A 38 -1.03 -39.77 -19.33
N TYR A 39 -0.83 -38.84 -20.26
CA TYR A 39 -0.06 -37.62 -20.01
C TYR A 39 -1.01 -36.42 -19.91
N LEU A 40 -0.72 -35.54 -18.94
CA LEU A 40 -1.45 -34.30 -18.69
C LEU A 40 -0.49 -33.11 -18.78
N GLU A 41 -1.02 -31.95 -19.13
CA GLU A 41 -0.32 -30.67 -19.04
C GLU A 41 -1.17 -29.75 -18.13
N PRO A 42 -0.59 -29.10 -17.10
CA PRO A 42 0.84 -28.82 -16.89
C PRO A 42 1.63 -29.87 -16.07
N TYR A 43 0.99 -30.92 -15.56
CA TYR A 43 1.66 -31.89 -14.68
C TYR A 43 2.12 -33.15 -15.44
N GLY A 44 3.43 -33.29 -15.62
CA GLY A 44 4.02 -34.47 -16.27
C GLY A 44 4.11 -35.70 -15.34
N GLY A 45 3.50 -36.81 -15.76
CA GLY A 45 3.72 -38.15 -15.20
C GLY A 45 2.59 -38.70 -14.31
N ALA A 46 2.33 -40.00 -14.41
CA ALA A 46 1.20 -40.70 -13.77
C ALA A 46 1.23 -40.63 -12.22
N PRO A 47 0.07 -40.45 -11.58
CA PRO A 47 -0.74 -41.62 -11.18
C PRO A 47 -2.24 -41.50 -11.51
N GLN A 48 -2.93 -42.64 -11.66
CA GLN A 48 -4.30 -42.86 -12.17
C GLN A 48 -5.47 -42.13 -11.43
N ARG A 49 -5.18 -41.24 -10.48
CA ARG A 49 -6.14 -40.42 -9.75
C ARG A 49 -5.53 -39.05 -9.52
N TRP A 50 -6.14 -38.02 -10.11
CA TRP A 50 -5.60 -36.65 -10.04
C TRP A 50 -6.53 -35.74 -9.24
N PRO A 51 -6.09 -35.23 -8.07
CA PRO A 51 -6.73 -34.10 -7.44
C PRO A 51 -6.44 -32.85 -8.26
N LEU A 52 -7.45 -32.30 -8.92
CA LEU A 52 -7.32 -31.06 -9.71
C LEU A 52 -7.84 -29.88 -8.89
N LEU A 53 -6.93 -28.96 -8.52
CA LEU A 53 -7.21 -27.64 -7.98
C LEU A 53 -7.03 -26.63 -9.12
N ILE A 54 -8.09 -26.28 -9.86
CA ILE A 54 -7.96 -25.22 -10.88
C ILE A 54 -9.26 -24.46 -11.17
N ASP A 55 -9.14 -23.13 -11.06
CA ASP A 55 -9.99 -22.11 -11.72
C ASP A 55 -9.70 -22.13 -13.24
N PRO A 56 -10.68 -21.89 -14.13
CA PRO A 56 -10.93 -22.69 -15.33
C PRO A 56 -9.68 -22.96 -16.18
N ALA A 57 -9.15 -24.16 -16.07
CA ALA A 57 -8.01 -24.61 -16.86
C ALA A 57 -8.43 -25.66 -17.90
N VAL A 58 -7.88 -25.52 -19.10
CA VAL A 58 -8.01 -26.49 -20.19
C VAL A 58 -7.05 -27.64 -19.89
N VAL A 59 -7.58 -28.86 -19.75
CA VAL A 59 -6.76 -30.07 -19.58
C VAL A 59 -6.56 -30.73 -20.94
N ASN A 60 -5.30 -30.86 -21.35
CA ASN A 60 -4.93 -31.58 -22.56
C ASN A 60 -4.54 -33.01 -22.18
N VAL A 61 -5.14 -34.01 -22.85
CA VAL A 61 -4.88 -35.44 -22.61
C VAL A 61 -4.39 -36.08 -23.90
N TRP A 62 -3.35 -36.90 -23.82
CA TRP A 62 -2.92 -37.77 -24.91
C TRP A 62 -2.32 -39.08 -24.40
N THR A 63 -2.30 -40.08 -25.27
CA THR A 63 -1.84 -41.45 -25.00
C THR A 63 -0.86 -41.88 -26.10
N ASP A 64 -0.14 -43.00 -25.88
CA ASP A 64 0.81 -43.52 -26.87
C ASP A 64 0.11 -44.23 -28.04
N ARG A 65 -1.15 -44.65 -27.86
CA ARG A 65 -2.02 -45.27 -28.87
C ARG A 65 -3.40 -44.62 -28.86
N PRO A 66 -4.13 -44.61 -29.99
CA PRO A 66 -5.52 -44.16 -29.98
C PRO A 66 -6.36 -45.03 -29.05
N LEU A 67 -7.11 -44.41 -28.13
CA LEU A 67 -7.92 -45.11 -27.13
C LEU A 67 -9.28 -44.45 -26.96
N GLN A 68 -10.30 -45.27 -26.71
CA GLN A 68 -11.61 -44.79 -26.30
C GLN A 68 -11.79 -45.06 -24.80
N VAL A 69 -12.11 -44.03 -24.03
CA VAL A 69 -12.17 -44.09 -22.56
C VAL A 69 -13.50 -43.57 -22.03
N THR A 70 -13.84 -43.96 -20.80
CA THR A 70 -14.87 -43.31 -19.99
C THR A 70 -14.21 -42.36 -18.99
N LEU A 71 -14.60 -41.09 -19.03
CA LEU A 71 -14.21 -40.08 -18.06
C LEU A 71 -15.20 -40.10 -16.89
N GLN A 72 -14.72 -40.29 -15.67
CA GLN A 72 -15.52 -40.12 -14.46
C GLN A 72 -14.90 -39.03 -13.58
N ALA A 73 -15.68 -38.01 -13.25
CA ALA A 73 -15.29 -36.94 -12.33
C ALA A 73 -16.12 -37.02 -11.02
N SER A 74 -15.45 -37.09 -9.88
CA SER A 74 -16.08 -37.06 -8.56
C SER A 74 -16.03 -35.64 -7.98
N LEU A 75 -17.19 -35.12 -7.57
CA LEU A 75 -17.36 -33.78 -7.02
C LEU A 75 -17.50 -33.83 -5.48
N PRO A 76 -17.19 -32.72 -4.77
CA PRO A 76 -17.48 -32.59 -3.34
C PRO A 76 -18.97 -32.87 -3.05
N GLY A 77 -19.24 -33.72 -2.05
CA GLY A 77 -20.60 -34.16 -1.71
C GLY A 77 -21.03 -35.49 -2.34
N GLY A 78 -20.15 -36.17 -3.09
CA GLY A 78 -20.37 -37.54 -3.59
C GLY A 78 -21.11 -37.63 -4.93
N ALA A 79 -21.39 -36.50 -5.57
CA ALA A 79 -21.91 -36.48 -6.93
C ALA A 79 -20.84 -36.92 -7.94
N THR A 80 -21.22 -37.68 -8.96
CA THR A 80 -20.32 -38.14 -10.02
C THR A 80 -20.83 -37.71 -11.39
N PHE A 81 -19.93 -37.24 -12.24
CA PHE A 81 -20.18 -36.95 -13.65
C PHE A 81 -19.46 -38.01 -14.49
N THR A 82 -20.16 -38.65 -15.42
CA THR A 82 -19.58 -39.71 -16.28
C THR A 82 -19.82 -39.39 -17.75
N ARG A 83 -18.75 -39.44 -18.57
CA ARG A 83 -18.81 -39.32 -20.02
C ARG A 83 -18.08 -40.47 -20.68
N ALA A 84 -18.85 -41.39 -21.26
CA ALA A 84 -18.33 -42.54 -22.00
C ALA A 84 -17.99 -42.17 -23.46
N GLY A 85 -17.14 -42.97 -24.08
CA GLY A 85 -16.87 -42.90 -25.53
C GLY A 85 -15.97 -41.73 -25.94
N VAL A 86 -15.03 -41.32 -25.10
CA VAL A 86 -14.10 -40.23 -25.41
C VAL A 86 -12.88 -40.78 -26.13
N ASP A 87 -12.69 -40.37 -27.39
CA ASP A 87 -11.54 -40.78 -28.18
C ASP A 87 -10.32 -39.88 -27.89
N ILE A 88 -9.22 -40.49 -27.44
CA ILE A 88 -7.93 -39.85 -27.20
C ILE A 88 -7.00 -40.19 -28.37
N ALA A 89 -6.48 -39.15 -29.03
CA ALA A 89 -5.54 -39.30 -30.14
C ALA A 89 -4.11 -39.65 -29.65
N PRO A 90 -3.33 -40.41 -30.44
CA PRO A 90 -1.94 -40.67 -30.14
C PRO A 90 -1.09 -39.38 -30.21
N ALA A 91 0.00 -39.33 -29.45
CA ALA A 91 0.93 -38.19 -29.48
C ALA A 91 1.45 -37.90 -30.91
N PRO A 92 1.63 -36.62 -31.33
CA PRO A 92 2.12 -36.29 -32.66
C PRO A 92 3.52 -36.86 -32.91
N SER A 93 3.73 -37.46 -34.09
CA SER A 93 5.00 -38.09 -34.49
C SER A 93 6.20 -37.15 -34.62
N ALA A 94 6.01 -35.83 -34.44
CA ALA A 94 7.04 -34.81 -34.58
C ALA A 94 7.67 -34.36 -33.24
N VAL A 95 7.27 -34.97 -32.11
CA VAL A 95 7.91 -34.68 -30.82
C VAL A 95 9.02 -35.70 -30.59
N MET A 96 10.28 -35.33 -30.88
CA MET A 96 11.41 -36.10 -30.34
C MET A 96 11.38 -35.98 -28.81
N ARG A 97 11.16 -37.10 -28.12
CA ARG A 97 11.36 -37.20 -26.68
C ARG A 97 12.66 -37.95 -26.42
N THR A 98 13.54 -37.34 -25.64
CA THR A 98 14.61 -38.05 -24.94
C THR A 98 14.49 -37.70 -23.46
N HIS A 99 14.61 -38.70 -22.59
CA HIS A 99 14.59 -38.52 -21.14
C HIS A 99 15.97 -38.14 -20.57
N ALA A 100 16.94 -37.85 -21.43
CA ALA A 100 18.27 -37.32 -21.11
C ALA A 100 18.61 -36.11 -22.00
N PRO A 101 19.61 -35.28 -21.65
CA PRO A 101 20.13 -34.25 -22.54
C PRO A 101 20.53 -34.90 -23.88
N LEU A 102 20.03 -34.35 -25.00
CA LEU A 102 20.42 -34.80 -26.33
C LEU A 102 21.91 -34.51 -26.54
N HIS A 103 22.76 -35.53 -26.47
CA HIS A 103 24.18 -35.41 -26.79
C HIS A 103 24.38 -35.81 -28.25
N LEU A 104 24.54 -34.84 -29.14
CA LEU A 104 24.96 -35.07 -30.51
C LEU A 104 26.49 -35.18 -30.53
N GLY A 105 26.98 -36.37 -30.23
CA GLY A 105 28.39 -36.73 -30.36
C GLY A 105 28.52 -37.98 -31.22
N SER A 106 29.33 -37.89 -32.27
CA SER A 106 29.85 -39.04 -33.02
C SER A 106 31.33 -39.20 -32.67
N THR A 107 31.79 -40.43 -32.45
CA THR A 107 33.23 -40.73 -32.26
C THR A 107 34.05 -40.46 -33.52
N ASP A 108 33.41 -40.34 -34.69
CA ASP A 108 34.03 -40.13 -35.99
C ASP A 108 33.84 -38.70 -36.54
N GLY A 109 33.31 -37.77 -35.73
CA GLY A 109 32.95 -36.42 -36.17
C GLY A 109 31.61 -36.39 -36.91
N LEU A 110 30.92 -35.25 -36.85
CA LEU A 110 29.70 -35.00 -37.64
C LEU A 110 30.13 -34.44 -39.00
N ASP A 111 29.77 -35.10 -40.08
CA ASP A 111 30.10 -34.72 -41.44
C ASP A 111 29.09 -33.71 -42.04
N GLY A 112 29.49 -32.44 -42.04
CA GLY A 112 29.40 -31.58 -43.22
C GLY A 112 28.06 -31.00 -43.70
N LEU A 113 26.96 -31.11 -42.95
CA LEU A 113 25.72 -30.37 -43.27
C LEU A 113 25.25 -29.53 -42.08
N ALA A 114 25.34 -28.21 -42.23
CA ALA A 114 24.77 -27.25 -41.28
C ALA A 114 23.27 -27.50 -41.10
N VAL A 115 22.83 -27.72 -39.86
CA VAL A 115 21.41 -27.89 -39.55
C VAL A 115 20.78 -26.50 -39.51
N LEU A 116 20.09 -26.10 -40.59
CA LEU A 116 19.30 -24.88 -40.63
C LEU A 116 17.85 -25.18 -40.20
N ALA A 117 17.46 -24.70 -39.03
CA ALA A 117 16.05 -24.71 -38.62
C ALA A 117 15.39 -23.40 -39.11
N VAL A 118 14.68 -23.47 -40.24
CA VAL A 118 13.91 -22.35 -40.80
C VAL A 118 12.48 -22.41 -40.28
N SER A 119 11.97 -21.29 -39.75
CA SER A 119 10.55 -21.20 -39.41
C SER A 119 9.69 -21.21 -40.70
N PRO A 120 8.38 -21.54 -40.65
CA PRO A 120 7.52 -21.58 -41.83
C PRO A 120 7.45 -20.27 -42.65
N GLY A 121 7.97 -19.14 -42.13
CA GLY A 121 8.03 -17.84 -42.81
C GLY A 121 9.35 -17.53 -43.53
N GLY A 122 10.33 -18.44 -43.59
CA GLY A 122 11.58 -18.25 -44.34
C GLY A 122 12.69 -17.50 -43.60
N THR A 123 12.47 -17.06 -42.36
CA THR A 123 13.52 -16.53 -41.48
C THR A 123 14.09 -17.66 -40.60
N ALA A 124 15.41 -17.86 -40.68
CA ALA A 124 16.15 -18.77 -39.82
C ALA A 124 16.39 -18.10 -38.46
N ASN A 125 15.86 -18.69 -37.38
CA ASN A 125 16.02 -18.13 -36.03
C ASN A 125 17.20 -18.74 -35.26
N TRP A 126 17.75 -19.86 -35.73
CA TRP A 126 18.88 -20.56 -35.09
C TRP A 126 19.81 -21.17 -36.14
N GLN A 127 21.10 -20.86 -36.05
CA GLN A 127 22.17 -21.51 -36.80
C GLN A 127 23.20 -22.07 -35.83
N LEU A 128 23.48 -23.37 -35.91
CA LEU A 128 24.57 -24.00 -35.19
C LEU A 128 25.76 -24.09 -36.17
N LEU A 129 26.82 -23.33 -35.92
CA LEU A 129 28.04 -23.37 -36.74
C LEU A 129 29.08 -24.31 -36.14
N ASP A 130 29.77 -25.05 -37.01
CA ASP A 130 30.85 -25.97 -36.65
C ASP A 130 32.04 -25.20 -36.03
N GLY A 131 32.53 -25.71 -34.91
CA GLY A 131 33.45 -25.03 -34.00
C GLY A 131 34.93 -25.17 -34.33
N LEU A 132 35.31 -25.56 -35.55
CA LEU A 132 36.70 -25.96 -35.80
C LEU A 132 37.52 -25.17 -36.83
N LEU A 133 36.98 -24.41 -37.78
CA LEU A 133 37.83 -23.57 -38.65
C LEU A 133 37.12 -22.30 -39.13
N THR A 134 37.90 -21.22 -39.27
CA THR A 134 37.48 -19.87 -39.69
C THR A 134 36.50 -19.89 -40.86
N HIS A 135 35.29 -19.37 -40.65
CA HIS A 135 34.31 -19.18 -41.71
C HIS A 135 34.05 -17.68 -41.93
N ARG A 136 33.92 -17.26 -43.19
CA ARG A 136 33.54 -15.90 -43.59
C ARG A 136 32.20 -15.97 -44.31
N HIS A 137 31.18 -15.28 -43.82
CA HIS A 137 29.97 -15.00 -44.61
C HIS A 137 29.78 -13.48 -44.72
N ARG A 138 29.08 -13.06 -45.78
CA ARG A 138 28.52 -11.71 -45.93
C ARG A 138 27.01 -11.87 -45.96
N GLY A 139 26.29 -11.19 -45.07
CA GLY A 139 24.83 -11.04 -45.16
C GLY A 139 23.99 -11.78 -44.11
N ASP A 140 24.45 -11.84 -42.85
CA ASP A 140 23.61 -12.31 -41.76
C ASP A 140 22.40 -11.39 -41.54
N ALA A 141 21.27 -11.96 -41.10
CA ALA A 141 20.09 -11.17 -40.77
C ALA A 141 20.27 -10.43 -39.42
N PRO A 142 19.76 -9.20 -39.28
CA PRO A 142 19.63 -8.55 -37.98
C PRO A 142 18.86 -9.44 -37.00
N SER A 143 19.22 -9.43 -35.71
CA SER A 143 18.59 -10.24 -34.64
C SER A 143 18.83 -11.77 -34.68
N SER A 144 19.78 -12.27 -35.49
CA SER A 144 20.15 -13.70 -35.43
C SER A 144 20.97 -14.05 -34.17
N THR A 145 20.96 -15.34 -33.79
CA THR A 145 21.85 -15.88 -32.75
C THR A 145 22.94 -16.74 -33.40
N SER A 146 24.21 -16.42 -33.13
CA SER A 146 25.38 -17.13 -33.63
C SER A 146 26.16 -17.81 -32.50
N ILE A 147 26.57 -19.06 -32.72
CA ILE A 147 27.34 -19.88 -31.77
C ILE A 147 28.61 -20.34 -32.46
N GLY A 148 29.80 -19.94 -32.00
CA GLY A 148 31.05 -20.30 -32.67
C GLY A 148 32.32 -19.64 -32.12
N THR A 149 33.49 -20.02 -32.63
CA THR A 149 34.78 -19.65 -32.03
C THR A 149 35.39 -18.35 -32.54
N THR A 150 34.98 -17.85 -33.72
CA THR A 150 35.51 -16.61 -34.35
C THR A 150 34.72 -16.21 -35.60
N ASP A 151 34.09 -15.03 -35.59
CA ASP A 151 33.77 -14.26 -36.80
C ASP A 151 34.41 -12.87 -36.63
N TYR A 152 35.21 -12.45 -37.61
CA TYR A 152 36.01 -11.23 -37.54
C TYR A 152 35.41 -10.06 -38.32
N ASP A 153 34.46 -10.32 -39.23
CA ASP A 153 34.18 -9.38 -40.31
C ASP A 153 32.70 -8.94 -40.40
N ASP A 154 31.73 -9.61 -39.73
CA ASP A 154 30.29 -9.25 -39.86
C ASP A 154 29.44 -9.57 -38.60
N ILE A 155 29.13 -8.58 -37.75
CA ILE A 155 28.08 -8.68 -36.71
C ILE A 155 27.09 -7.52 -36.90
N TYR A 156 25.85 -7.84 -37.29
CA TYR A 156 24.78 -6.87 -37.49
C TYR A 156 24.14 -6.42 -36.17
N PRO A 157 23.46 -5.24 -36.15
CA PRO A 157 22.71 -4.78 -34.98
C PRO A 157 21.76 -5.85 -34.41
N GLN A 158 21.64 -5.88 -33.08
CA GLN A 158 20.76 -6.78 -32.31
C GLN A 158 21.09 -8.29 -32.36
N GLN A 159 22.23 -8.70 -32.92
CA GLN A 159 22.62 -10.11 -32.88
C GLN A 159 23.04 -10.57 -31.48
N THR A 160 22.80 -11.86 -31.18
CA THR A 160 23.28 -12.52 -29.96
C THR A 160 24.41 -13.50 -30.31
N TRP A 161 25.57 -13.39 -29.67
CA TRP A 161 26.72 -14.25 -29.92
C TRP A 161 27.15 -15.05 -28.69
N LEU A 162 27.48 -16.32 -28.89
CA LEU A 162 27.91 -17.27 -27.86
C LEU A 162 29.24 -17.94 -28.29
N GLY A 163 30.36 -17.65 -27.62
CA GLY A 163 31.66 -18.20 -28.05
C GLY A 163 32.90 -17.70 -27.29
N VAL A 164 34.12 -18.01 -27.80
CA VAL A 164 35.39 -17.75 -27.08
C VAL A 164 36.06 -16.42 -27.46
N ARG A 165 36.10 -16.04 -28.75
CA ARG A 165 36.59 -14.74 -29.28
C ARG A 165 35.69 -14.19 -30.40
N ALA A 166 35.28 -12.92 -30.30
CA ALA A 166 34.74 -12.16 -31.44
C ALA A 166 35.49 -10.82 -31.53
N GLY A 167 35.97 -10.46 -32.72
CA GLY A 167 36.71 -9.20 -32.90
C GLY A 167 36.36 -8.57 -34.24
N GLY A 168 35.77 -7.37 -34.23
CA GLY A 168 35.33 -6.69 -35.46
C GLY A 168 34.43 -5.50 -35.16
N ILE A 169 34.04 -4.72 -36.17
CA ILE A 169 33.09 -3.61 -36.04
C ILE A 169 31.69 -4.23 -35.83
N GLN A 170 31.04 -3.93 -34.70
CA GLN A 170 29.77 -4.58 -34.29
C GLN A 170 28.63 -3.56 -34.21
N GLY A 171 27.43 -3.97 -34.66
CA GLY A 171 26.23 -3.13 -34.66
C GLY A 171 25.66 -2.82 -33.27
N GLU A 172 24.86 -1.74 -33.19
CA GLU A 172 24.15 -1.30 -31.98
C GLU A 172 23.31 -2.44 -31.35
N ARG A 173 23.26 -2.48 -30.01
CA ARG A 173 22.43 -3.43 -29.21
C ARG A 173 22.78 -4.92 -29.33
N ALA A 174 24.00 -5.27 -29.72
CA ALA A 174 24.44 -6.67 -29.72
C ALA A 174 24.56 -7.24 -28.29
N SER A 175 24.28 -8.54 -28.12
CA SER A 175 24.46 -9.27 -26.86
C SER A 175 25.51 -10.36 -27.01
N MET A 176 26.50 -10.44 -26.13
CA MET A 176 27.62 -11.36 -26.27
C MET A 176 27.94 -12.10 -24.96
N LEU A 177 28.08 -13.43 -25.02
CA LEU A 177 28.56 -14.26 -23.92
C LEU A 177 29.87 -14.95 -24.35
N GLY A 178 31.00 -14.55 -23.76
CA GLY A 178 32.30 -15.09 -24.15
C GLY A 178 33.52 -14.54 -23.43
N SER A 179 34.61 -15.32 -23.43
CA SER A 179 35.80 -15.04 -22.60
C SER A 179 36.72 -13.92 -23.12
N ALA A 180 36.50 -13.39 -24.33
CA ALA A 180 37.35 -12.36 -24.94
C ALA A 180 36.60 -11.60 -26.04
N GLY A 181 35.57 -10.84 -25.67
CA GLY A 181 34.77 -10.04 -26.60
C GLY A 181 35.13 -8.56 -26.64
N LEU A 182 35.06 -7.96 -27.83
CA LEU A 182 35.32 -6.54 -28.09
C LEU A 182 34.18 -5.90 -28.93
N PRO A 183 32.97 -5.72 -28.37
CA PRO A 183 31.92 -4.98 -29.05
C PRO A 183 32.26 -3.49 -29.12
N ASN A 184 32.15 -2.92 -30.31
CA ASN A 184 32.36 -1.49 -30.57
C ASN A 184 31.05 -0.71 -30.81
N GLY A 185 29.89 -1.33 -30.54
CA GLY A 185 28.55 -0.73 -30.73
C GLY A 185 27.98 -0.11 -29.45
N VAL A 186 27.13 0.91 -29.60
CA VAL A 186 26.35 1.53 -28.50
C VAL A 186 25.31 0.54 -27.98
N ASP A 187 25.01 0.55 -26.68
CA ASP A 187 24.04 -0.32 -25.99
C ASP A 187 24.37 -1.83 -26.01
N ALA A 188 25.64 -2.22 -26.20
CA ALA A 188 26.02 -3.63 -26.18
C ALA A 188 25.98 -4.22 -24.76
N THR A 189 25.51 -5.46 -24.61
CA THR A 189 25.52 -6.21 -23.34
C THR A 189 26.51 -7.37 -23.42
N LEU A 190 27.45 -7.45 -22.47
CA LEU A 190 28.48 -8.48 -22.49
C LEU A 190 28.67 -9.20 -21.16
N ILE A 191 28.70 -10.53 -21.23
CA ILE A 191 28.98 -11.43 -20.10
C ILE A 191 30.27 -12.21 -20.39
N GLY A 192 31.36 -11.88 -19.69
CA GLY A 192 32.68 -12.48 -19.79
C GLY A 192 33.85 -11.51 -19.55
N ARG A 193 35.07 -11.90 -19.91
CA ARG A 193 36.26 -11.01 -19.85
C ARG A 193 36.24 -10.09 -21.08
N ALA A 194 35.85 -8.82 -20.90
CA ALA A 194 35.71 -7.89 -22.02
C ALA A 194 35.96 -6.42 -21.70
N THR A 195 36.23 -5.71 -22.79
CA THR A 195 36.37 -4.25 -22.89
C THR A 195 35.15 -3.75 -23.66
N SER A 196 34.31 -2.91 -23.07
CA SER A 196 33.12 -2.35 -23.75
C SER A 196 33.34 -0.91 -24.23
N SER A 197 32.69 -0.53 -25.32
CA SER A 197 32.52 0.87 -25.78
C SER A 197 31.44 1.62 -24.99
N ASP A 198 31.17 2.88 -25.37
CA ASP A 198 30.32 3.81 -24.59
C ASP A 198 28.88 3.27 -24.47
N GLN A 199 28.24 3.50 -23.30
CA GLN A 199 26.87 3.06 -22.97
C GLN A 199 26.62 1.54 -22.93
N ALA A 200 27.60 0.75 -22.49
CA ALA A 200 27.50 -0.71 -22.42
C ALA A 200 27.54 -1.28 -20.97
N VAL A 201 27.11 -2.53 -20.84
CA VAL A 201 27.19 -3.32 -19.58
C VAL A 201 28.19 -4.46 -19.76
N ALA A 202 29.26 -4.50 -18.97
CA ALA A 202 30.29 -5.53 -19.00
C ALA A 202 30.35 -6.33 -17.69
N ILE A 203 30.12 -7.63 -17.73
CA ILE A 203 30.06 -8.49 -16.53
C ILE A 203 31.15 -9.57 -16.61
N GLY A 204 32.20 -9.54 -15.79
CA GLY A 204 33.17 -10.64 -15.70
C GLY A 204 34.38 -10.41 -14.81
N ALA A 205 35.23 -11.43 -14.65
CA ALA A 205 36.36 -11.41 -13.70
C ALA A 205 37.34 -10.24 -13.88
N SER A 206 37.40 -9.64 -15.07
CA SER A 206 38.27 -8.51 -15.43
C SER A 206 37.59 -7.65 -16.51
N SER A 207 36.43 -7.06 -16.19
CA SER A 207 35.72 -6.14 -17.09
C SER A 207 36.31 -4.73 -17.01
N SER A 208 36.44 -4.06 -18.16
CA SER A 208 36.77 -2.63 -18.23
C SER A 208 35.81 -1.94 -19.18
N ALA A 209 35.39 -0.73 -18.85
CA ALA A 209 34.34 -0.05 -19.58
C ALA A 209 34.71 1.41 -19.87
N SER A 210 34.18 1.98 -20.95
CA SER A 210 34.41 3.37 -21.37
C SER A 210 33.33 4.32 -20.79
N THR A 211 33.19 5.54 -21.31
CA THR A 211 32.30 6.58 -20.73
C THR A 211 30.83 6.13 -20.66
N ASP A 212 30.12 6.48 -19.58
CA ASP A 212 28.69 6.19 -19.36
C ASP A 212 28.32 4.69 -19.32
N THR A 213 29.11 3.85 -18.64
CA THR A 213 28.97 2.38 -18.64
C THR A 213 28.84 1.75 -17.23
N VAL A 214 28.38 0.50 -17.18
CA VAL A 214 28.32 -0.32 -15.95
C VAL A 214 29.23 -1.53 -16.09
N ALA A 215 30.17 -1.72 -15.15
CA ALA A 215 31.07 -2.87 -15.12
C ALA A 215 30.92 -3.66 -13.81
N VAL A 216 30.75 -4.99 -13.92
CA VAL A 216 30.46 -5.89 -12.78
C VAL A 216 31.47 -7.03 -12.76
N GLY A 217 32.33 -7.10 -11.73
CA GLY A 217 33.41 -8.08 -11.69
C GLY A 217 34.42 -7.90 -10.54
N PRO A 218 34.96 -9.00 -9.98
CA PRO A 218 35.90 -8.96 -8.86
C PRO A 218 37.22 -8.20 -9.13
N GLY A 219 37.60 -7.98 -10.39
CA GLY A 219 38.79 -7.22 -10.79
C GLY A 219 38.49 -6.05 -11.73
N THR A 220 37.33 -5.40 -11.57
CA THR A 220 36.89 -4.31 -12.45
C THR A 220 37.76 -3.08 -12.27
N ILE A 221 38.37 -2.58 -13.35
CA ILE A 221 39.18 -1.35 -13.33
C ILE A 221 38.55 -0.35 -14.29
N THR A 222 38.26 0.85 -13.80
CA THR A 222 37.69 1.93 -14.61
C THR A 222 38.52 3.20 -14.54
N GLY A 223 38.73 3.86 -15.68
CA GLY A 223 39.60 5.03 -15.81
C GLY A 223 38.95 6.25 -16.45
N LYS A 224 37.62 6.29 -16.57
CA LYS A 224 36.87 7.38 -17.23
C LYS A 224 35.69 7.86 -16.35
N ALA A 225 35.16 9.04 -16.66
CA ALA A 225 34.06 9.67 -15.91
C ALA A 225 32.70 8.98 -16.12
N ASN A 226 31.76 9.17 -15.19
CA ASN A 226 30.37 8.67 -15.24
C ASN A 226 30.25 7.13 -15.32
N GLN A 227 30.85 6.40 -14.39
CA GLN A 227 30.78 4.93 -14.40
C GLN A 227 30.28 4.34 -13.09
N VAL A 228 29.66 3.16 -13.20
CA VAL A 228 29.29 2.30 -12.07
C VAL A 228 30.14 1.03 -12.10
N ALA A 229 30.99 0.85 -11.09
CA ALA A 229 31.83 -0.35 -10.96
C ALA A 229 31.43 -1.16 -9.72
N LEU A 230 31.08 -2.43 -9.92
CA LEU A 230 30.61 -3.34 -8.88
C LEU A 230 31.52 -4.56 -8.76
N GLY A 231 32.15 -4.80 -7.61
CA GLY A 231 32.92 -6.03 -7.37
C GLY A 231 34.00 -5.94 -6.29
N SER A 232 34.42 -7.10 -5.77
CA SER A 232 35.26 -7.21 -4.56
C SER A 232 36.61 -6.48 -4.63
N GLY A 233 37.18 -6.29 -5.82
CA GLY A 233 38.40 -5.51 -6.09
C GLY A 233 38.17 -4.40 -7.13
N ALA A 234 36.94 -3.89 -7.22
CA ALA A 234 36.63 -2.80 -8.14
C ALA A 234 37.41 -1.53 -7.79
N SER A 235 38.02 -0.88 -8.79
CA SER A 235 38.69 0.41 -8.63
C SER A 235 38.30 1.37 -9.74
N ALA A 236 38.08 2.63 -9.39
CA ALA A 236 37.75 3.67 -10.35
C ALA A 236 38.65 4.89 -10.15
N THR A 237 39.23 5.37 -11.25
CA THR A 237 39.92 6.66 -11.30
C THR A 237 38.96 7.66 -11.93
N ALA A 238 38.18 8.36 -11.10
CA ALA A 238 37.12 9.26 -11.58
C ALA A 238 37.69 10.56 -12.16
N GLY A 239 37.15 10.99 -13.30
CA GLY A 239 37.25 12.39 -13.75
C GLY A 239 36.29 13.30 -12.97
N ALA A 240 36.33 14.61 -13.24
CA ALA A 240 35.64 15.67 -12.47
C ALA A 240 34.10 15.56 -12.34
N ALA A 241 33.45 14.57 -12.96
CA ALA A 241 32.00 14.37 -12.94
C ALA A 241 31.51 13.23 -12.02
N GLY A 242 32.40 12.62 -11.21
CA GLY A 242 32.04 11.62 -10.22
C GLY A 242 31.90 10.18 -10.76
N ALA A 243 32.00 9.20 -9.88
CA ALA A 243 31.80 7.77 -10.16
C ALA A 243 31.16 7.08 -8.95
N VAL A 244 30.40 6.01 -9.17
CA VAL A 244 29.82 5.16 -8.11
C VAL A 244 30.58 3.83 -8.09
N VAL A 245 31.20 3.51 -6.95
CA VAL A 245 32.00 2.29 -6.79
C VAL A 245 31.50 1.52 -5.57
N ALA A 246 31.17 0.24 -5.73
CA ALA A 246 30.75 -0.64 -4.63
C ALA A 246 31.57 -1.94 -4.63
N GLY A 247 32.25 -2.23 -3.52
CA GLY A 247 33.10 -3.42 -3.38
C GLY A 247 33.94 -3.48 -2.10
N ALA A 248 34.34 -4.70 -1.71
CA ALA A 248 35.05 -4.98 -0.46
C ALA A 248 36.43 -4.28 -0.33
N ALA A 249 37.11 -4.00 -1.44
CA ALA A 249 38.44 -3.37 -1.48
C ALA A 249 38.52 -2.20 -2.49
N THR A 250 37.58 -1.27 -2.44
CA THR A 250 37.52 -0.12 -3.37
C THR A 250 38.43 1.04 -2.95
N THR A 251 39.25 1.54 -3.88
CA THR A 251 40.04 2.78 -3.74
C THR A 251 39.46 3.83 -4.70
N ALA A 252 38.89 4.92 -4.17
CA ALA A 252 38.36 6.03 -4.97
C ALA A 252 39.06 7.34 -4.57
N VAL A 253 39.76 8.00 -5.50
CA VAL A 253 40.71 9.09 -5.17
C VAL A 253 40.07 10.50 -5.28
N ALA A 254 38.76 10.62 -5.47
CA ALA A 254 38.08 11.90 -5.76
C ALA A 254 37.22 12.46 -4.61
N LEU A 255 37.11 13.80 -4.56
CA LEU A 255 36.34 14.59 -3.58
C LEU A 255 34.80 14.43 -3.68
N ASP A 256 34.29 13.94 -4.81
CA ASP A 256 32.85 13.76 -5.09
C ASP A 256 32.49 12.29 -5.41
N SER A 257 32.87 11.34 -4.53
CA SER A 257 32.52 9.92 -4.71
C SER A 257 31.70 9.38 -3.53
N ILE A 258 30.63 8.61 -3.83
CA ILE A 258 29.85 7.85 -2.85
C ILE A 258 30.47 6.46 -2.73
N ARG A 259 30.95 6.11 -1.54
CA ARG A 259 31.48 4.78 -1.23
C ARG A 259 30.48 3.98 -0.41
N LEU A 260 30.11 2.80 -0.88
CA LEU A 260 29.32 1.84 -0.10
C LEU A 260 30.19 0.59 0.12
N LYS A 261 30.52 0.32 1.38
CA LYS A 261 31.29 -0.86 1.80
C LYS A 261 30.34 -1.93 2.33
N ASP A 262 30.68 -3.19 2.12
CA ASP A 262 29.93 -4.34 2.61
C ASP A 262 29.83 -4.27 4.15
N SER A 263 28.62 -4.05 4.65
CA SER A 263 28.26 -3.78 6.05
C SER A 263 28.61 -2.37 6.54
N LEU A 264 27.66 -1.43 6.46
CA LEU A 264 27.68 -0.23 7.30
C LEU A 264 27.39 -0.65 8.76
N ARG A 265 28.42 -1.12 9.46
CA ARG A 265 28.39 -1.26 10.92
C ARG A 265 28.99 0.03 11.48
N LEU A 266 28.15 0.91 12.00
CA LEU A 266 28.60 2.01 12.88
C LEU A 266 29.00 1.39 14.22
N THR A 267 30.16 0.76 14.25
CA THR A 267 30.76 0.29 15.50
C THR A 267 31.63 1.40 16.07
N ASP A 268 31.30 1.73 17.32
CA ASP A 268 31.98 2.60 18.28
C ASP A 268 31.79 4.13 18.15
N GLY A 269 31.58 4.74 19.32
CA GLY A 269 31.04 6.09 19.54
C GLY A 269 32.02 7.23 19.25
N THR A 270 32.70 7.20 18.11
CA THR A 270 33.56 8.29 17.63
C THR A 270 33.24 8.79 16.23
N ALA A 271 32.32 8.14 15.51
CA ALA A 271 31.92 8.57 14.17
C ALA A 271 30.90 9.72 14.25
N GLY A 272 31.30 10.91 13.78
CA GLY A 272 30.40 12.05 13.59
C GLY A 272 29.28 11.81 12.57
N PRO A 273 28.44 12.82 12.30
CA PRO A 273 27.21 12.66 11.53
C PRO A 273 27.46 12.12 10.11
N VAL A 274 26.64 11.16 9.68
CA VAL A 274 26.67 10.60 8.33
C VAL A 274 25.65 11.34 7.48
N VAL A 275 26.11 12.07 6.48
CA VAL A 275 25.26 12.84 5.56
C VAL A 275 25.29 12.17 4.19
N ILE A 276 24.14 11.75 3.68
CA ILE A 276 24.01 11.15 2.36
C ILE A 276 23.16 12.07 1.48
N GLY A 277 23.78 12.69 0.48
CA GLY A 277 23.13 13.58 -0.48
C GLY A 277 23.70 15.00 -0.51
N LYS A 278 23.09 15.90 -1.30
CA LYS A 278 23.59 17.27 -1.56
C LYS A 278 22.62 18.31 -0.97
N GLY A 279 23.06 19.12 0.01
CA GLY A 279 22.27 20.20 0.60
C GLY A 279 22.90 20.79 1.87
N THR A 280 22.36 21.90 2.38
CA THR A 280 22.78 22.47 3.68
C THR A 280 22.05 21.77 4.82
N LEU A 281 22.79 21.29 5.83
CA LEU A 281 22.20 20.77 7.06
C LEU A 281 21.47 21.89 7.81
N PRO A 282 20.22 21.69 8.28
CA PRO A 282 19.60 22.61 9.22
C PRO A 282 20.38 22.65 10.55
N ASN A 283 20.14 23.65 11.40
CA ASN A 283 20.74 23.70 12.72
C ASN A 283 20.17 22.56 13.61
N LEU A 284 21.03 21.61 13.98
CA LEU A 284 20.68 20.40 14.74
C LEU A 284 21.17 20.43 16.19
N SER A 285 21.44 21.62 16.75
CA SER A 285 21.95 21.78 18.13
C SER A 285 21.00 21.27 19.22
N TRP A 286 19.78 20.88 18.87
CA TRP A 286 18.75 20.34 19.78
C TRP A 286 18.79 18.81 19.90
N LEU A 287 19.53 18.10 19.05
CA LEU A 287 19.73 16.65 19.18
C LEU A 287 20.85 16.39 20.21
N PRO A 288 20.58 15.62 21.29
CA PRO A 288 21.50 15.49 22.43
C PRO A 288 22.71 14.58 22.18
N SER A 289 22.84 13.94 21.01
CA SER A 289 23.98 13.09 20.66
C SER A 289 24.49 13.32 19.23
N GLN A 290 25.80 13.15 19.01
CA GLN A 290 26.47 13.43 17.73
C GLN A 290 26.27 12.36 16.63
N ASN A 291 25.38 11.39 16.84
CA ASN A 291 25.21 10.24 15.97
C ASN A 291 23.86 10.31 15.25
N TYR A 292 23.80 10.92 14.07
CA TYR A 292 22.60 10.90 13.23
C TYR A 292 22.95 10.63 11.76
N VAL A 293 21.97 10.12 11.02
CA VAL A 293 22.04 9.93 9.57
C VAL A 293 21.10 10.94 8.90
N ALA A 294 21.65 11.90 8.16
CA ALA A 294 20.88 12.89 7.42
C ALA A 294 20.83 12.53 5.93
N LEU A 295 19.63 12.41 5.38
CA LEU A 295 19.41 12.17 3.95
C LEU A 295 19.00 13.48 3.27
N LEU A 296 19.81 13.98 2.35
CA LEU A 296 19.63 15.30 1.71
C LEU A 296 19.27 15.16 0.22
N ASN A 297 18.18 15.84 -0.18
CA ASN A 297 17.57 15.75 -1.51
C ASN A 297 17.05 14.35 -1.88
N ALA A 298 16.20 14.29 -2.92
CA ALA A 298 15.35 13.16 -3.33
C ALA A 298 16.08 11.80 -3.48
N LEU A 299 16.35 11.17 -2.34
CA LEU A 299 17.01 9.88 -2.26
C LEU A 299 16.04 8.91 -1.58
N THR A 300 15.62 7.89 -2.33
CA THR A 300 14.81 6.79 -1.80
C THR A 300 15.76 5.75 -1.21
N ALA A 301 15.86 5.72 0.12
CA ALA A 301 16.61 4.68 0.81
C ALA A 301 15.68 3.51 1.16
N SER A 302 15.84 2.37 0.47
CA SER A 302 15.23 1.10 0.86
C SER A 302 16.28 0.24 1.55
N GLY A 303 16.29 0.21 2.88
CA GLY A 303 17.22 -0.63 3.64
C GLY A 303 16.89 -0.68 5.14
N ASN A 304 17.06 -1.84 5.75
CA ASN A 304 16.90 -2.06 7.19
C ASN A 304 18.04 -1.37 7.97
N PHE A 305 17.73 -0.33 8.74
CA PHE A 305 18.66 0.23 9.73
C PHE A 305 18.59 -0.64 10.99
N ALA A 306 19.69 -1.33 11.30
CA ALA A 306 19.85 -2.11 12.52
C ALA A 306 20.87 -1.40 13.42
N ALA A 307 20.42 -0.44 14.24
CA ALA A 307 21.25 0.13 15.29
C ALA A 307 20.42 0.37 16.58
N PRO A 308 21.02 0.22 17.78
CA PRO A 308 20.33 0.42 19.04
C PRO A 308 20.13 1.92 19.36
N ALA A 309 18.97 2.22 19.94
CA ALA A 309 18.59 3.42 20.70
C ALA A 309 18.56 4.82 20.03
N ASP A 310 19.47 5.24 19.15
CA ASP A 310 19.59 6.69 18.81
C ASP A 310 19.68 7.02 17.30
N SER A 311 18.80 6.50 16.45
CA SER A 311 18.82 6.81 15.01
C SER A 311 17.59 7.61 14.57
N ALA A 312 17.72 8.94 14.50
CA ALA A 312 16.78 9.80 13.79
C ALA A 312 17.16 9.87 12.31
N VAL A 313 16.28 9.43 11.41
CA VAL A 313 16.41 9.68 9.96
C VAL A 313 15.76 11.03 9.68
N MET A 314 16.59 12.06 9.52
CA MET A 314 16.12 13.37 9.09
C MET A 314 16.26 13.49 7.59
N ALA A 315 15.13 13.69 6.94
CA ALA A 315 15.05 13.97 5.54
C ALA A 315 14.90 15.50 5.39
N GLY A 316 15.71 16.13 4.52
CA GLY A 316 15.81 17.60 4.39
C GLY A 316 14.49 18.31 4.02
N PRO A 317 14.50 19.63 3.79
CA PRO A 317 13.30 20.47 3.58
C PRO A 317 12.41 20.12 2.35
N VAL A 318 12.69 19.01 1.67
CA VAL A 318 11.91 18.45 0.57
C VAL A 318 11.68 16.94 0.70
N SER A 319 11.90 16.36 1.88
CA SER A 319 11.80 14.92 2.07
C SER A 319 10.93 14.63 3.29
N ALA A 320 9.76 14.03 3.02
CA ALA A 320 8.81 13.62 4.03
C ALA A 320 8.75 12.10 4.01
N LEU A 321 9.30 11.47 5.05
CA LEU A 321 8.99 10.12 5.55
C LEU A 321 10.08 9.76 6.58
N GLY A 322 9.77 9.88 7.86
CA GLY A 322 10.53 9.23 8.93
C GLY A 322 9.85 7.89 9.24
N PHE A 323 10.59 6.79 9.17
CA PHE A 323 10.12 5.47 9.62
C PHE A 323 10.83 5.14 10.94
N PHE A 324 10.07 4.85 11.99
CA PHE A 324 10.61 4.42 13.28
C PHE A 324 10.33 2.93 13.50
N GLY A 325 11.35 2.08 13.68
CA GLY A 325 11.20 0.75 14.27
C GLY A 325 11.69 -0.42 13.41
N ASN A 326 12.56 -1.26 13.98
CA ASN A 326 12.98 -2.52 13.38
C ASN A 326 13.46 -3.54 14.43
N ALA A 327 12.57 -4.41 14.88
CA ALA A 327 12.80 -5.81 15.25
C ALA A 327 11.44 -6.51 15.48
N ALA A 328 11.37 -7.83 15.35
CA ALA A 328 10.18 -8.59 15.74
C ALA A 328 9.84 -8.29 17.22
N GLY A 329 8.66 -7.70 17.48
CA GLY A 329 8.28 -7.20 18.81
C GLY A 329 8.58 -5.72 19.08
N THR A 330 9.02 -4.92 18.09
CA THR A 330 9.02 -3.45 18.19
C THR A 330 7.75 -2.90 17.56
N GLY A 331 7.16 -1.85 18.14
CA GLY A 331 5.93 -1.23 17.68
C GLY A 331 5.91 -0.91 16.17
N GLN A 332 4.71 -0.87 15.59
CA GLN A 332 4.49 -0.47 14.19
C GLN A 332 5.12 0.91 13.92
N PRO A 333 5.73 1.14 12.74
CA PRO A 333 6.31 2.43 12.41
C PRO A 333 5.33 3.57 12.49
N MET A 334 5.64 4.57 13.32
CA MET A 334 4.80 5.75 13.47
C MET A 334 5.16 6.78 12.40
N LEU A 335 4.16 7.32 11.73
CA LEU A 335 4.30 8.30 10.66
C LEU A 335 3.42 9.52 10.98
N THR A 336 3.95 10.73 10.89
CA THR A 336 3.13 11.96 10.85
C THR A 336 3.17 12.55 9.45
N THR A 337 2.01 12.93 8.93
CA THR A 337 1.87 13.61 7.63
C THR A 337 1.58 15.10 7.78
N ASN A 338 1.29 15.58 9.00
CA ASN A 338 1.05 16.99 9.30
C ASN A 338 2.23 17.91 8.95
N THR A 339 3.44 17.37 8.86
CA THR A 339 4.64 18.12 8.45
C THR A 339 4.78 18.27 6.93
N ILE A 340 3.97 17.58 6.13
CA ILE A 340 4.01 17.66 4.66
C ILE A 340 3.35 18.98 4.21
N PRO A 341 4.10 19.96 3.67
CA PRO A 341 3.55 21.24 3.28
C PRO A 341 2.43 21.08 2.24
N ALA A 342 1.38 21.88 2.33
CA ALA A 342 0.25 21.82 1.39
C ALA A 342 0.67 21.97 -0.08
N ALA A 343 1.77 22.70 -0.34
CA ALA A 343 2.33 22.94 -1.67
C ALA A 343 3.32 21.85 -2.15
N ALA A 344 3.59 20.80 -1.38
CA ALA A 344 4.53 19.76 -1.77
C ALA A 344 4.04 19.00 -3.03
N PRO A 345 4.84 18.94 -4.12
CA PRO A 345 4.49 18.15 -5.30
C PRO A 345 4.26 16.68 -4.92
N GLY A 346 3.16 16.09 -5.40
CA GLY A 346 2.81 14.70 -5.10
C GLY A 346 2.24 14.45 -3.69
N ARG A 347 1.95 15.51 -2.90
CA ARG A 347 1.33 15.38 -1.56
C ARG A 347 0.14 14.44 -1.53
N SER A 348 -0.81 14.56 -2.47
CA SER A 348 -2.00 13.70 -2.50
C SER A 348 -1.66 12.22 -2.69
N ALA A 349 -0.65 11.90 -3.50
CA ALA A 349 -0.18 10.53 -3.69
C ALA A 349 0.51 9.99 -2.43
N LEU A 350 1.33 10.81 -1.78
CA LEU A 350 2.01 10.44 -0.54
C LEU A 350 1.04 10.24 0.63
N LEU A 351 0.04 11.12 0.79
CA LEU A 351 -1.03 10.96 1.78
C LEU A 351 -1.87 9.70 1.49
N SER A 352 -2.14 9.42 0.22
CA SER A 352 -2.87 8.21 -0.19
C SER A 352 -2.08 6.94 0.12
N LEU A 353 -0.77 6.91 -0.17
CA LEU A 353 0.11 5.80 0.17
C LEU A 353 0.19 5.61 1.68
N SER A 354 0.41 6.69 2.43
CA SER A 354 0.48 6.66 3.90
C SER A 354 -0.80 6.08 4.49
N ALA A 355 -1.96 6.53 4.00
CA ALA A 355 -3.25 6.02 4.43
C ALA A 355 -3.45 4.54 4.05
N ALA A 356 -2.96 4.10 2.89
CA ALA A 356 -3.01 2.69 2.49
C ALA A 356 -2.13 1.81 3.39
N LEU A 357 -0.89 2.22 3.65
CA LEU A 357 0.03 1.52 4.56
C LEU A 357 -0.54 1.43 5.98
N ASP A 358 -1.21 2.49 6.42
CA ASP A 358 -1.85 2.56 7.73
C ASP A 358 -3.08 1.64 7.85
N ARG A 359 -3.88 1.52 6.78
CA ARG A 359 -4.98 0.53 6.71
C ARG A 359 -4.47 -0.91 6.71
N LEU A 360 -3.31 -1.15 6.10
CA LEU A 360 -2.64 -2.45 6.12
C LEU A 360 -1.94 -2.74 7.46
N GLY A 361 -1.94 -1.80 8.41
CA GLY A 361 -1.21 -1.94 9.68
C GLY A 361 0.30 -1.99 9.52
N LEU A 362 0.84 -1.49 8.40
CA LEU A 362 2.28 -1.43 8.13
C LEU A 362 2.91 -0.17 8.72
N VAL A 363 2.13 0.89 8.90
CA VAL A 363 2.51 2.11 9.63
C VAL A 363 1.35 2.55 10.53
N LYS A 364 1.62 3.41 11.51
CA LYS A 364 0.62 4.14 12.26
C LYS A 364 0.69 5.61 11.91
N ILE A 365 -0.30 6.12 11.18
CA ILE A 365 -0.43 7.57 11.03
C ILE A 365 -0.80 8.18 12.38
N MET A 366 -0.06 9.22 12.79
CA MET A 366 -0.15 9.93 14.06
C MET A 366 -0.87 11.28 13.95
N ASP A 367 -1.34 11.63 12.75
CA ASP A 367 -2.09 12.86 12.57
C ASP A 367 -3.39 12.77 13.36
N SER A 368 -3.67 13.82 14.15
CA SER A 368 -4.80 13.88 15.07
C SER A 368 -4.80 12.83 16.19
N ALA A 369 -3.68 12.12 16.40
CA ALA A 369 -3.52 11.22 17.53
C ALA A 369 -3.12 11.97 18.81
N VAL A 370 -3.64 11.54 19.94
CA VAL A 370 -3.03 11.86 21.24
C VAL A 370 -1.85 10.93 21.41
N ASP A 371 -0.65 11.49 21.40
CA ASP A 371 0.60 10.80 21.74
C ASP A 371 1.09 11.32 23.09
N ASP A 372 0.92 10.51 24.13
CA ASP A 372 1.15 10.88 25.51
C ASP A 372 2.25 10.02 26.14
N GLU A 373 3.43 10.60 26.30
CA GLU A 373 4.56 10.03 27.05
C GLU A 373 4.35 10.12 28.57
N LEU A 374 3.17 10.55 29.03
CA LEU A 374 2.79 10.61 30.43
C LEU A 374 3.77 11.46 31.27
N ASN A 375 4.33 12.51 30.68
CA ASN A 375 5.16 13.51 31.37
C ASN A 375 4.36 14.38 32.35
N ASP A 376 3.05 14.54 32.07
CA ASP A 376 2.07 15.20 32.92
C ASP A 376 0.65 14.65 32.61
N TRP A 377 -0.37 15.15 33.31
CA TRP A 377 -1.76 14.73 33.09
C TRP A 377 -2.54 15.62 32.10
N THR A 378 -1.90 16.58 31.43
CA THR A 378 -2.58 17.61 30.62
C THR A 378 -3.32 17.05 29.39
N LYS A 379 -2.88 15.88 28.91
CA LYS A 379 -3.51 15.16 27.79
C LYS A 379 -4.63 14.20 28.25
N THR A 380 -4.75 13.95 29.55
CA THR A 380 -5.82 13.14 30.11
C THR A 380 -7.05 13.99 30.41
N SER A 381 -8.24 13.42 30.16
CA SER A 381 -9.51 14.05 30.55
C SER A 381 -9.85 13.86 32.02
N ALA A 382 -9.39 12.76 32.63
CA ALA A 382 -9.53 12.47 34.05
C ALA A 382 -8.52 11.40 34.48
N HIS A 383 -8.14 11.41 35.76
CA HIS A 383 -7.42 10.32 36.42
C HIS A 383 -7.88 10.18 37.88
N SER A 384 -7.75 8.99 38.43
CA SER A 384 -8.07 8.72 39.85
C SER A 384 -6.95 9.24 40.74
N ALA A 385 -7.27 9.60 42.00
CA ALA A 385 -6.27 9.99 43.00
C ALA A 385 -5.20 8.90 43.29
N ASN A 386 -5.49 7.64 42.96
CA ASN A 386 -4.54 6.53 43.10
C ASN A 386 -3.57 6.40 41.91
N MET A 387 -3.72 7.20 40.84
CA MET A 387 -2.75 7.24 39.74
C MET A 387 -1.76 8.38 39.96
N VAL A 388 -0.47 8.07 39.89
CA VAL A 388 0.63 9.02 40.00
C VAL A 388 1.62 8.82 38.87
N LEU A 389 2.35 9.88 38.53
CA LEU A 389 3.45 9.82 37.57
C LEU A 389 4.76 9.56 38.30
N GLU A 390 5.48 8.52 37.88
CA GLU A 390 6.85 8.22 38.30
C GLU A 390 7.82 8.81 37.27
N THR A 391 8.86 9.51 37.75
CA THR A 391 9.87 10.13 36.89
C THR A 391 11.26 9.51 37.07
N GLY A 392 12.04 9.46 35.98
CA GLY A 392 13.43 8.96 35.91
C GLY A 392 13.54 7.46 35.61
N ASP A 393 14.74 6.97 35.24
CA ASP A 393 15.06 5.54 35.03
C ASP A 393 16.55 5.28 35.32
N THR A 394 17.00 5.64 36.52
CA THR A 394 18.44 5.70 36.83
C THR A 394 19.13 4.34 36.75
N ASP A 395 18.40 3.24 36.93
CA ASP A 395 18.92 1.87 36.88
C ASP A 395 18.70 1.18 35.51
N GLY A 396 18.12 1.87 34.53
CA GLY A 396 17.80 1.32 33.20
C GLY A 396 16.68 0.28 33.21
N SER A 397 16.00 0.10 34.33
CA SER A 397 14.96 -0.91 34.50
C SER A 397 13.72 -0.65 33.64
N LYS A 398 13.62 0.51 32.99
CA LYS A 398 12.48 0.93 32.17
C LYS A 398 12.92 1.30 30.76
N ALA A 399 14.05 0.75 30.32
CA ALA A 399 14.58 0.95 28.97
C ALA A 399 14.72 2.44 28.59
N GLY A 400 15.11 3.28 29.55
CA GLY A 400 15.30 4.72 29.39
C GLY A 400 14.01 5.56 29.47
N ASP A 401 12.87 4.96 29.82
CA ASP A 401 11.59 5.68 29.94
C ASP A 401 11.58 6.59 31.17
N LEU A 402 11.57 7.91 30.93
CA LEU A 402 11.69 8.93 31.96
C LEU A 402 10.38 9.29 32.66
N SER A 403 9.21 8.84 32.19
CA SER A 403 7.92 9.16 32.81
C SER A 403 6.86 8.09 32.62
N ARG A 404 6.27 7.62 33.72
CA ARG A 404 5.33 6.48 33.71
C ARG A 404 4.17 6.69 34.66
N ALA A 405 2.95 6.38 34.22
CA ALA A 405 1.78 6.27 35.08
C ALA A 405 1.80 4.95 35.87
N LYS A 406 1.65 5.05 37.18
CA LYS A 406 1.54 3.89 38.09
C LYS A 406 0.50 4.14 39.18
N ARG A 407 0.27 3.11 40.01
CA ARG A 407 -0.56 3.25 41.20
C ARG A 407 0.27 3.76 42.38
N ASN A 408 -0.34 4.57 43.24
CA ASN A 408 0.28 5.01 44.49
C ASN A 408 0.02 4.03 45.65
N ALA A 409 -1.09 3.29 45.58
CA ALA A 409 -1.51 2.27 46.53
C ALA A 409 -2.13 1.06 45.79
N THR A 410 -2.36 -0.03 46.52
CA THR A 410 -2.86 -1.31 45.98
C THR A 410 -4.31 -1.29 45.49
N GLY A 411 -5.03 -0.17 45.63
CA GLY A 411 -6.37 -0.01 45.07
C GLY A 411 -6.37 0.13 43.54
N LEU A 412 -7.57 0.22 42.96
CA LEU A 412 -7.74 0.49 41.53
C LEU A 412 -7.14 1.86 41.16
N GLY A 413 -6.39 1.91 40.06
CA GLY A 413 -5.94 3.15 39.43
C GLY A 413 -6.54 3.30 38.04
N THR A 414 -7.05 4.49 37.70
CA THR A 414 -7.62 4.75 36.36
C THR A 414 -7.17 6.08 35.80
N PHE A 415 -6.99 6.16 34.48
CA PHE A 415 -6.87 7.41 33.75
C PHE A 415 -7.53 7.30 32.38
N THR A 416 -8.04 8.43 31.88
CA THR A 416 -9.00 8.46 30.76
C THR A 416 -8.61 9.53 29.75
N TYR A 417 -8.59 9.17 28.47
CA TYR A 417 -8.47 10.10 27.35
C TYR A 417 -9.84 10.39 26.75
N ARG A 418 -10.02 11.61 26.26
CA ARG A 418 -11.20 12.03 25.49
C ARG A 418 -10.73 12.52 24.13
N MET A 419 -11.31 11.97 23.08
CA MET A 419 -11.07 12.38 21.70
C MET A 419 -12.18 13.32 21.20
N THR A 420 -11.87 14.14 20.19
CA THR A 420 -12.86 15.05 19.58
C THR A 420 -13.77 14.32 18.61
N THR A 421 -13.23 13.31 17.91
CA THR A 421 -13.97 12.37 17.08
C THR A 421 -13.89 10.97 17.68
N ASP A 422 -14.55 10.00 17.04
CA ASP A 422 -14.58 8.62 17.51
C ASP A 422 -13.18 8.01 17.51
N ILE A 423 -12.85 7.25 18.55
CA ILE A 423 -11.60 6.51 18.69
C ILE A 423 -11.56 5.42 17.61
N ARG A 424 -10.50 5.44 16.82
CA ARG A 424 -10.19 4.40 15.85
C ARG A 424 -9.50 3.22 16.51
N ASP A 425 -8.41 3.50 17.22
CA ASP A 425 -7.62 2.50 17.93
C ASP A 425 -6.76 3.17 19.00
N PHE A 426 -6.17 2.35 19.86
CA PHE A 426 -5.19 2.82 20.83
C PHE A 426 -4.09 1.78 21.02
N THR A 427 -2.93 2.24 21.45
CA THR A 427 -1.83 1.39 21.90
C THR A 427 -1.13 2.04 23.08
N PHE A 428 -0.50 1.22 23.91
CA PHE A 428 0.29 1.73 25.02
C PHE A 428 1.49 0.83 25.28
N ARG A 429 2.53 1.43 25.85
CA ARG A 429 3.72 0.73 26.35
C ARG A 429 3.57 0.51 27.83
N ALA A 430 3.72 -0.73 28.27
CA ALA A 430 3.68 -1.13 29.67
C ALA A 430 5.02 -1.66 30.15
N PHE A 431 5.30 -1.46 31.44
CA PHE A 431 6.42 -2.02 32.17
C PHE A 431 5.90 -2.87 33.32
N VAL A 432 6.41 -4.10 33.43
CA VAL A 432 5.97 -5.07 34.43
C VAL A 432 7.18 -5.62 35.16
N LEU A 433 7.12 -5.68 36.48
CA LEU A 433 8.16 -6.31 37.31
C LEU A 433 7.83 -7.80 37.43
N LEU A 434 8.70 -8.66 36.92
CA LEU A 434 8.51 -10.11 36.93
C LEU A 434 9.69 -10.77 37.66
N PRO A 435 9.63 -10.90 39.00
CA PRO A 435 10.71 -11.50 39.78
C PRO A 435 10.90 -13.01 39.51
N ALA A 436 10.05 -13.62 38.69
CA ALA A 436 10.17 -14.99 38.21
C ALA A 436 9.70 -15.07 36.73
N PRO A 437 10.25 -15.97 35.90
CA PRO A 437 10.19 -15.88 34.43
C PRO A 437 8.84 -16.15 33.75
N ASN A 438 7.69 -16.19 34.45
CA ASN A 438 6.35 -16.21 33.81
C ASN A 438 5.20 -16.31 34.83
N PRO A 439 4.65 -15.20 35.37
CA PRO A 439 3.27 -15.22 35.82
C PRO A 439 2.34 -14.81 34.65
N PRO A 440 1.32 -15.62 34.31
CA PRO A 440 0.32 -15.31 33.29
C PRO A 440 -0.62 -14.13 33.66
N THR A 441 -0.28 -13.32 34.66
CA THR A 441 -1.23 -12.40 35.33
C THR A 441 -1.17 -10.95 34.85
N HIS A 442 -0.07 -10.51 34.20
CA HIS A 442 0.06 -9.10 33.82
C HIS A 442 -1.00 -8.63 32.82
N GLU A 443 -1.49 -9.51 31.95
CA GLU A 443 -2.59 -9.22 31.01
C GLU A 443 -3.92 -8.93 31.73
N ALA A 444 -4.10 -9.44 32.95
CA ALA A 444 -5.27 -9.18 33.78
C ALA A 444 -5.12 -7.90 34.63
N GLU A 445 -3.89 -7.42 34.83
CA GLU A 445 -3.58 -6.26 35.68
C GLU A 445 -3.82 -4.93 34.97
N ILE A 446 -3.71 -4.88 33.63
CA ILE A 446 -4.09 -3.72 32.83
C ILE A 446 -5.28 -4.06 31.97
N THR A 447 -6.38 -3.32 32.14
CA THR A 447 -7.57 -3.45 31.30
C THR A 447 -7.92 -2.12 30.65
N ALA A 448 -8.52 -2.17 29.46
CA ALA A 448 -8.97 -0.99 28.74
C ALA A 448 -10.49 -1.02 28.55
N PHE A 449 -11.11 0.15 28.69
CA PHE A 449 -12.54 0.35 28.46
C PHE A 449 -12.73 1.53 27.53
N VAL A 450 -13.77 1.49 26.72
CA VAL A 450 -14.19 2.61 25.88
C VAL A 450 -15.61 3.03 26.22
N SER A 451 -15.93 4.29 25.98
CA SER A 451 -17.25 4.86 26.28
C SER A 451 -17.63 5.94 25.27
N PRO A 452 -18.91 6.05 24.89
CA PRO A 452 -19.40 7.17 24.09
C PRO A 452 -19.57 8.45 24.93
N ASP A 453 -19.83 8.32 26.24
CA ASP A 453 -20.36 9.37 27.11
C ASP A 453 -19.62 9.55 28.45
N ASN A 454 -18.55 8.79 28.69
CA ASN A 454 -17.80 8.74 29.95
C ASN A 454 -18.60 8.19 31.16
N VAL A 455 -19.75 7.54 30.91
CA VAL A 455 -20.63 6.95 31.93
C VAL A 455 -20.76 5.46 31.69
N THR A 456 -21.12 5.07 30.47
CA THR A 456 -21.29 3.66 30.07
C THR A 456 -20.00 3.12 29.49
N TRP A 457 -19.36 2.17 30.19
CA TRP A 457 -18.06 1.62 29.82
C TRP A 457 -18.17 0.23 29.21
N THR A 458 -17.59 0.06 28.03
CA THR A 458 -17.48 -1.23 27.33
C THR A 458 -16.04 -1.74 27.40
N PRO A 459 -15.78 -2.95 27.90
CA PRO A 459 -14.42 -3.50 27.93
C PRO A 459 -13.89 -3.74 26.52
N VAL A 460 -12.61 -3.45 26.31
CA VAL A 460 -11.88 -3.73 25.07
C VAL A 460 -10.79 -4.75 25.38
N PRO A 461 -10.84 -5.96 24.79
CA PRO A 461 -9.76 -6.93 24.95
C PRO A 461 -8.47 -6.33 24.40
N LEU A 462 -7.35 -6.65 25.05
CA LEU A 462 -6.03 -6.18 24.66
C LEU A 462 -5.30 -7.29 23.91
N ALA A 463 -4.60 -6.93 22.84
CA ALA A 463 -3.63 -7.78 22.18
C ALA A 463 -2.23 -7.34 22.63
N TRP A 464 -1.54 -8.24 23.32
CA TRP A 464 -0.21 -8.02 23.88
C TRP A 464 0.89 -8.50 22.93
N GLN A 465 1.99 -7.75 22.88
CA GLN A 465 3.23 -8.22 22.28
C GLN A 465 4.02 -9.08 23.29
N PRO A 466 4.95 -9.92 22.81
CA PRO A 466 5.85 -10.66 23.70
C PRO A 466 6.60 -9.72 24.65
N LEU A 467 6.70 -10.11 25.92
CA LEU A 467 7.50 -9.39 26.92
C LEU A 467 8.98 -9.37 26.51
N GLN A 468 9.61 -8.22 26.67
CA GLN A 468 11.04 -8.02 26.45
C GLN A 468 11.69 -7.63 27.78
N ALA A 469 12.66 -8.42 28.23
CA ALA A 469 13.42 -8.11 29.43
C ALA A 469 14.15 -6.76 29.30
N THR A 470 14.14 -5.98 30.37
CA THR A 470 14.93 -4.75 30.53
C THR A 470 16.02 -5.01 31.58
N ALA A 471 16.10 -4.22 32.66
CA ALA A 471 17.02 -4.44 33.78
C ALA A 471 16.25 -4.64 35.10
N ALA A 472 16.91 -5.21 36.11
CA ALA A 472 16.36 -5.42 37.46
C ALA A 472 14.99 -6.15 37.48
N ASP A 473 14.89 -7.24 36.72
CA ASP A 473 13.69 -8.10 36.58
C ASP A 473 12.46 -7.42 35.95
N TRP A 474 12.64 -6.22 35.41
CA TRP A 474 11.60 -5.56 34.64
C TRP A 474 11.54 -6.06 33.21
N HIS A 475 10.34 -5.97 32.66
CA HIS A 475 10.04 -6.28 31.29
C HIS A 475 9.20 -5.15 30.71
N GLN A 476 9.37 -4.88 29.42
CA GLN A 476 8.50 -4.00 28.66
C GLN A 476 7.66 -4.80 27.66
N THR A 477 6.48 -4.31 27.35
CA THR A 477 5.64 -4.82 26.26
C THR A 477 4.75 -3.71 25.73
N TRP A 478 4.28 -3.89 24.49
CA TRP A 478 3.22 -3.06 23.93
C TRP A 478 1.91 -3.82 23.93
N ALA A 479 0.82 -3.10 24.19
CA ALA A 479 -0.53 -3.59 23.99
C ALA A 479 -1.30 -2.67 23.05
N ALA A 480 -2.26 -3.23 22.33
CA ALA A 480 -3.23 -2.49 21.53
C ALA A 480 -4.63 -3.08 21.74
N ASN A 481 -5.67 -2.43 21.25
CA ASN A 481 -7.00 -3.03 21.20
C ASN A 481 -6.96 -4.31 20.34
N GLY A 482 -7.28 -5.46 20.94
CA GLY A 482 -7.30 -6.77 20.29
C GLY A 482 -8.51 -7.00 19.37
N ARG A 483 -9.45 -6.06 19.36
CA ARG A 483 -10.55 -5.97 18.39
C ARG A 483 -10.79 -4.52 18.01
N ALA A 484 -11.47 -4.28 16.87
CA ALA A 484 -11.89 -2.94 16.49
C ALA A 484 -12.70 -2.26 17.60
N VAL A 485 -12.43 -0.97 17.84
CA VAL A 485 -13.20 -0.16 18.78
C VAL A 485 -14.60 0.06 18.17
N PRO A 486 -15.70 -0.15 18.92
CA PRO A 486 -17.04 0.15 18.42
C PRO A 486 -17.18 1.61 17.96
N ALA A 487 -17.98 1.86 16.93
CA ALA A 487 -18.28 3.22 16.48
C ALA A 487 -18.95 4.05 17.60
N GLY A 488 -18.78 5.39 17.57
CA GLY A 488 -19.31 6.31 18.57
C GLY A 488 -18.51 6.41 19.87
N MET A 489 -17.46 5.60 20.05
CA MET A 489 -16.66 5.61 21.28
C MET A 489 -15.65 6.76 21.27
N ARG A 490 -15.66 7.61 22.31
CA ARG A 490 -14.80 8.82 22.37
C ARG A 490 -13.92 8.93 23.58
N TYR A 491 -14.19 8.07 24.56
CA TYR A 491 -13.39 7.96 25.76
C TYR A 491 -12.70 6.61 25.74
N VAL A 492 -11.43 6.58 26.11
CA VAL A 492 -10.72 5.36 26.46
C VAL A 492 -10.16 5.51 27.86
N GLN A 493 -10.45 4.54 28.72
CA GLN A 493 -9.99 4.47 30.09
C GLN A 493 -9.09 3.25 30.25
N PHE A 494 -7.90 3.49 30.78
CA PHE A 494 -7.00 2.44 31.23
C PHE A 494 -7.20 2.25 32.73
N ARG A 495 -7.33 0.99 33.14
CA ARG A 495 -7.43 0.58 34.53
C ARG A 495 -6.23 -0.30 34.87
N ILE A 496 -5.57 0.03 35.96
CA ILE A 496 -4.53 -0.78 36.56
C ILE A 496 -5.11 -1.35 37.87
N ASP A 497 -5.19 -2.67 37.97
CA ASP A 497 -5.81 -3.39 39.08
C ASP A 497 -5.03 -4.68 39.40
N LEU A 498 -5.46 -5.43 40.43
CA LEU A 498 -5.21 -6.86 40.61
C LEU A 498 -3.84 -7.33 41.12
N ASN A 499 -2.92 -6.46 41.53
CA ASN A 499 -1.71 -6.93 42.22
C ASN A 499 -1.45 -6.26 43.58
N ALA A 500 -0.72 -6.98 44.44
CA ALA A 500 -0.34 -6.55 45.79
C ALA A 500 0.76 -5.47 45.80
N GLN A 501 1.31 -5.08 44.64
CA GLN A 501 2.44 -4.17 44.52
C GLN A 501 2.03 -2.91 43.75
N ALA A 502 1.77 -1.81 44.47
CA ALA A 502 1.35 -0.54 43.85
C ALA A 502 2.31 -0.03 42.74
N GLY A 503 3.61 -0.40 42.82
CA GLY A 503 4.63 0.02 41.87
C GLY A 503 4.64 -0.69 40.51
N THR A 504 3.82 -1.71 40.28
CA THR A 504 3.74 -2.45 39.01
C THR A 504 2.27 -2.82 38.74
N PRO A 505 1.84 -3.06 37.48
CA PRO A 505 2.50 -2.64 36.26
C PRO A 505 2.45 -1.11 36.12
N GLN A 506 3.22 -0.57 35.17
CA GLN A 506 3.25 0.85 34.86
C GLN A 506 3.01 1.07 33.36
N ILE A 507 2.46 2.21 32.98
CA ILE A 507 2.24 2.58 31.58
C ILE A 507 3.13 3.79 31.29
N GLY A 508 4.03 3.69 30.30
CA GLY A 508 4.98 4.77 29.98
C GLY A 508 4.60 5.63 28.77
N ARG A 509 3.78 5.09 27.86
CA ARG A 509 3.30 5.86 26.71
C ARG A 509 1.94 5.36 26.29
N VAL A 510 1.05 6.27 25.94
CA VAL A 510 -0.26 5.97 25.35
C VAL A 510 -0.42 6.73 24.04
N ILE A 511 -0.85 6.02 23.02
CA ILE A 511 -1.21 6.58 21.73
C ILE A 511 -2.68 6.26 21.49
N VAL A 512 -3.52 7.29 21.38
CA VAL A 512 -4.95 7.15 21.04
C VAL A 512 -5.19 7.84 19.70
N ARG A 513 -5.67 7.08 18.72
CA ARG A 513 -5.97 7.61 17.39
C ARG A 513 -7.46 7.76 17.23
N GLN A 514 -7.88 8.86 16.63
CA GLN A 514 -9.27 9.10 16.29
C GLN A 514 -9.50 8.91 14.79
N TRP A 515 -10.74 8.66 14.40
CA TRP A 515 -11.12 8.66 13.00
C TRP A 515 -11.00 10.09 12.43
N PRO A 516 -10.51 10.24 11.19
CA PRO A 516 -10.54 11.52 10.50
C PRO A 516 -11.98 12.05 10.42
N ILE A 517 -12.12 13.36 10.33
CA ILE A 517 -13.41 14.02 10.11
C ILE A 517 -13.94 13.53 8.76
N ARG A 518 -15.16 12.98 8.73
CA ARG A 518 -15.80 12.50 7.49
C ARG A 518 -17.00 13.37 7.16
N ASN A 519 -16.97 14.00 5.99
CA ASN A 519 -18.15 14.60 5.39
C ASN A 519 -18.91 13.51 4.61
N LEU A 520 -20.04 13.09 5.18
CA LEU A 520 -20.94 12.07 4.67
C LEU A 520 -21.78 12.55 3.48
N ALA A 521 -21.83 13.85 3.21
CA ALA A 521 -22.55 14.38 2.05
C ALA A 521 -21.83 14.01 0.75
N LEU A 522 -22.62 13.54 -0.22
CA LEU A 522 -22.14 13.33 -1.59
C LEU A 522 -22.24 14.64 -2.37
N ASN A 523 -21.22 14.92 -3.17
CA ASN A 523 -21.06 16.17 -3.94
C ASN A 523 -21.36 17.46 -3.14
N PRO A 524 -20.78 17.68 -1.96
CA PRO A 524 -21.15 18.74 -1.04
C PRO A 524 -20.96 20.18 -1.57
N SER A 525 -20.04 20.38 -2.52
CA SER A 525 -19.77 21.67 -3.20
C SER A 525 -20.28 21.76 -4.64
N MET A 526 -21.15 20.81 -5.04
CA MET A 526 -21.78 20.78 -6.36
C MET A 526 -20.82 20.80 -7.54
N THR A 527 -19.58 20.36 -7.36
CA THR A 527 -18.47 20.53 -8.30
C THR A 527 -18.68 19.79 -9.63
N VAL A 528 -19.51 18.74 -9.63
CA VAL A 528 -19.87 17.97 -10.83
C VAL A 528 -21.22 18.39 -11.39
N ASP A 529 -22.32 17.92 -10.78
CA ASP A 529 -23.70 18.17 -11.23
C ASP A 529 -24.68 18.11 -10.04
N LEU A 530 -25.98 17.96 -10.30
CA LEU A 530 -27.01 17.83 -9.26
C LEU A 530 -27.48 16.38 -9.03
N SER A 531 -26.82 15.38 -9.64
CA SER A 531 -27.26 13.96 -9.63
C SER A 531 -27.35 13.34 -8.23
N ASN A 532 -26.47 13.78 -7.31
CA ASN A 532 -26.47 13.35 -5.91
C ASN A 532 -27.42 14.16 -5.01
N THR A 533 -28.35 14.90 -5.61
CA THR A 533 -29.33 15.70 -4.90
C THR A 533 -30.73 15.52 -5.46
N GLN A 534 -31.74 15.74 -4.62
CA GLN A 534 -33.15 15.68 -5.01
C GLN A 534 -33.88 16.95 -4.58
N LEU A 535 -34.98 17.27 -5.26
CA LEU A 535 -35.81 18.39 -4.87
C LEU A 535 -36.41 18.07 -3.49
N PHE A 536 -36.40 19.05 -2.58
CA PHE A 536 -36.98 18.89 -1.25
C PHE A 536 -38.06 19.95 -1.04
N GLY A 537 -39.26 19.52 -0.64
CA GLY A 537 -40.41 20.42 -0.48
C GLY A 537 -41.03 20.85 -1.81
N ALA A 538 -42.35 21.08 -1.75
CA ALA A 538 -43.27 21.43 -2.84
C ALA A 538 -43.14 20.59 -4.12
N SER A 539 -44.13 20.67 -5.02
CA SER A 539 -44.03 19.99 -6.32
C SER A 539 -42.89 20.60 -7.13
N ALA A 540 -42.38 19.85 -8.11
CA ALA A 540 -41.36 20.34 -9.07
C ALA A 540 -41.76 21.64 -9.80
N THR A 541 -43.01 22.06 -9.70
CA THR A 541 -43.53 23.32 -10.24
C THR A 541 -43.19 24.53 -9.38
N SER A 542 -42.99 24.38 -8.07
CA SER A 542 -42.86 25.52 -7.13
C SER A 542 -41.43 26.04 -6.97
N LEU A 543 -40.44 25.28 -7.44
CA LEU A 543 -39.03 25.64 -7.30
C LEU A 543 -38.20 25.10 -8.48
N VAL A 544 -37.37 25.95 -9.07
CA VAL A 544 -36.33 25.54 -10.02
C VAL A 544 -34.99 25.48 -9.29
N ARG A 545 -34.20 24.43 -9.58
CA ARG A 545 -32.83 24.27 -9.10
C ARG A 545 -31.87 24.24 -10.27
N SER A 546 -30.79 25.00 -10.18
CA SER A 546 -29.71 25.02 -11.16
C SER A 546 -28.37 24.98 -10.46
N ARG A 547 -27.39 24.31 -11.06
CA ARG A 547 -25.98 24.45 -10.67
C ARG A 547 -25.45 25.76 -11.23
N VAL A 548 -24.78 26.56 -10.43
CA VAL A 548 -24.15 27.82 -10.86
C VAL A 548 -22.68 27.87 -10.46
N THR A 549 -21.85 28.50 -11.29
CA THR A 549 -20.41 28.69 -11.04
C THR A 549 -20.04 30.15 -10.78
N SER A 550 -21.00 31.07 -10.90
CA SER A 550 -20.80 32.50 -10.67
C SER A 550 -20.93 32.91 -9.20
N GLU A 551 -21.53 32.06 -8.37
CA GLU A 551 -21.81 32.32 -6.96
C GLU A 551 -21.58 31.02 -6.19
N TYR A 552 -20.58 31.00 -5.31
CA TYR A 552 -20.23 29.82 -4.51
C TYR A 552 -19.47 30.23 -3.24
N ALA A 553 -19.52 29.38 -2.22
CA ALA A 553 -18.78 29.49 -0.98
C ALA A 553 -17.53 28.58 -0.97
N SER A 554 -17.55 27.46 -1.69
CA SER A 554 -16.45 26.48 -1.81
C SER A 554 -16.53 25.72 -3.14
N GLY A 555 -15.46 25.02 -3.53
CA GLY A 555 -15.45 24.11 -4.69
C GLY A 555 -15.68 24.72 -6.10
N GLY A 556 -16.03 26.00 -6.23
CA GLY A 556 -16.22 26.67 -7.52
C GLY A 556 -17.65 26.59 -8.09
N SER A 557 -18.61 26.06 -7.34
CA SER A 557 -20.02 26.03 -7.73
C SER A 557 -20.96 25.93 -6.53
N SER A 558 -22.23 26.27 -6.71
CA SER A 558 -23.29 26.08 -5.72
C SER A 558 -24.61 25.65 -6.38
N ILE A 559 -25.62 25.35 -5.57
CA ILE A 559 -27.01 25.24 -6.05
C ILE A 559 -27.66 26.60 -5.94
N GLN A 560 -28.22 27.09 -7.05
CA GLN A 560 -29.19 28.18 -7.07
C GLN A 560 -30.61 27.62 -7.02
N HIS A 561 -31.44 28.24 -6.20
CA HIS A 561 -32.85 27.96 -6.05
C HIS A 561 -33.67 29.18 -6.45
N VAL A 562 -34.65 29.01 -7.32
CA VAL A 562 -35.58 30.06 -7.75
C VAL A 562 -37.01 29.63 -7.40
N ALA A 563 -37.65 30.35 -6.49
CA ALA A 563 -39.03 30.09 -6.10
C ALA A 563 -40.00 30.52 -7.21
N ASN A 564 -40.79 29.61 -7.75
CA ASN A 564 -41.83 29.94 -8.74
C ASN A 564 -43.16 30.32 -8.09
N VAL A 565 -43.39 29.87 -6.85
CA VAL A 565 -44.63 30.09 -6.10
C VAL A 565 -44.31 30.75 -4.77
N ALA A 566 -45.03 31.82 -4.44
CA ALA A 566 -44.91 32.48 -3.16
C ALA A 566 -45.43 31.58 -2.03
N ASN A 567 -44.76 31.62 -0.89
CA ASN A 567 -45.14 30.91 0.33
C ASN A 567 -45.13 29.37 0.24
N ASP A 568 -44.63 28.80 -0.86
CA ASP A 568 -44.32 27.39 -0.94
C ASP A 568 -42.93 27.11 -0.36
N LEU A 569 -42.80 25.97 0.32
CA LEU A 569 -41.54 25.52 0.88
C LEU A 569 -40.82 24.66 -0.16
N GLY A 570 -39.63 25.09 -0.60
CA GLY A 570 -38.83 24.36 -1.58
C GLY A 570 -37.32 24.44 -1.28
N GLY A 571 -36.57 23.46 -1.73
CA GLY A 571 -35.12 23.40 -1.62
C GLY A 571 -34.51 22.11 -2.17
N THR A 572 -33.43 21.66 -1.55
CA THR A 572 -32.66 20.48 -1.96
C THR A 572 -32.50 19.50 -0.80
N ALA A 573 -32.53 18.20 -1.09
CA ALA A 573 -31.98 17.17 -0.24
C ALA A 573 -30.73 16.53 -0.85
N TRP A 574 -29.68 16.41 -0.05
CA TRP A 574 -28.44 15.73 -0.40
C TRP A 574 -28.57 14.23 -0.10
N THR A 575 -28.03 13.39 -0.99
CA THR A 575 -27.66 12.02 -0.61
C THR A 575 -26.51 12.09 0.40
N ILE A 576 -26.60 11.31 1.47
CA ILE A 576 -25.50 11.12 2.42
C ILE A 576 -25.18 9.63 2.55
N GLU A 577 -23.99 9.29 3.04
CA GLU A 577 -23.74 7.93 3.55
C GLU A 577 -24.75 7.62 4.67
N PRO A 578 -25.46 6.47 4.61
CA PRO A 578 -26.51 6.16 5.57
C PRO A 578 -26.00 6.09 7.01
N VAL A 579 -26.68 6.79 7.92
CA VAL A 579 -26.41 6.78 9.36
C VAL A 579 -27.51 6.03 10.09
N THR A 580 -27.14 4.98 10.82
CA THR A 580 -28.09 4.10 11.52
C THR A 580 -28.61 4.69 12.84
N ALA A 581 -29.71 4.13 13.31
CA ALA A 581 -30.33 4.41 14.60
C ALA A 581 -29.35 4.56 15.77
N GLY A 582 -29.66 5.48 16.69
CA GLY A 582 -28.88 5.77 17.90
C GLY A 582 -27.69 6.71 17.68
N ASN A 583 -27.27 6.92 16.44
CA ASN A 583 -26.18 7.83 16.12
C ASN A 583 -26.67 9.27 15.92
N ARG A 584 -25.86 10.24 16.35
CA ARG A 584 -26.11 11.65 16.10
C ARG A 584 -25.60 12.06 14.71
N VAL A 585 -26.42 12.78 13.96
CA VAL A 585 -26.08 13.39 12.67
C VAL A 585 -26.03 14.91 12.84
N GLN A 586 -24.87 15.49 12.62
CA GLN A 586 -24.64 16.94 12.58
C GLN A 586 -24.63 17.42 11.13
N VAL A 587 -25.19 18.60 10.89
CA VAL A 587 -25.31 19.20 9.55
C VAL A 587 -24.95 20.67 9.60
N SER A 588 -24.18 21.14 8.63
CA SER A 588 -24.18 22.56 8.23
C SER A 588 -24.25 22.75 6.73
N VAL A 589 -24.78 23.89 6.33
CA VAL A 589 -24.83 24.36 4.95
C VAL A 589 -24.52 25.85 4.94
N ARG A 590 -23.76 26.32 3.96
CA ARG A 590 -23.65 27.75 3.68
C ARG A 590 -24.78 28.15 2.75
N ILE A 591 -25.47 29.23 3.09
CA ILE A 591 -26.54 29.79 2.26
C ILE A 591 -26.28 31.26 1.96
N LYS A 592 -26.80 31.74 0.83
CA LYS A 592 -26.77 33.17 0.47
C LYS A 592 -28.10 33.57 -0.15
N LEU A 593 -28.59 34.75 0.21
CA LEU A 593 -29.83 35.31 -0.35
C LEU A 593 -29.49 36.31 -1.43
N ALA A 594 -30.14 36.22 -2.59
CA ALA A 594 -30.01 37.27 -3.59
C ALA A 594 -30.70 38.56 -3.09
N PRO A 595 -30.23 39.75 -3.49
CA PRO A 595 -30.86 41.02 -3.13
C PRO A 595 -32.37 41.02 -3.40
N GLY A 596 -33.16 41.49 -2.44
CA GLY A 596 -34.62 41.53 -2.53
C GLY A 596 -35.35 40.22 -2.20
N THR A 597 -34.63 39.11 -1.97
CA THR A 597 -35.24 37.86 -1.54
C THR A 597 -35.61 37.93 -0.06
N VAL A 598 -36.90 37.70 0.24
CA VAL A 598 -37.43 37.64 1.61
C VAL A 598 -37.93 36.24 1.90
N MET A 599 -37.49 35.69 3.03
CA MET A 599 -37.89 34.36 3.51
C MET A 599 -38.70 34.51 4.80
N ASN A 600 -39.79 33.75 4.90
CA ASN A 600 -40.60 33.68 6.12
C ASN A 600 -40.58 32.30 6.80
N ARG A 601 -39.88 31.32 6.21
CA ARG A 601 -39.54 30.05 6.87
C ARG A 601 -38.29 29.42 6.27
N GLY A 602 -37.51 28.71 7.08
CA GLY A 602 -36.38 27.89 6.63
C GLY A 602 -36.25 26.64 7.49
N LEU A 603 -35.95 25.48 6.90
CA LEU A 603 -35.84 24.19 7.58
C LEU A 603 -34.58 23.43 7.16
N ILE A 604 -33.89 22.80 8.13
CA ILE A 604 -33.06 21.61 7.91
C ILE A 604 -33.88 20.38 8.29
N VAL A 605 -33.82 19.32 7.50
CA VAL A 605 -34.65 18.11 7.68
C VAL A 605 -33.82 16.85 7.49
N TRP A 606 -33.90 15.89 8.40
CA TRP A 606 -33.25 14.57 8.30
C TRP A 606 -34.27 13.52 7.86
N ARG A 607 -33.91 12.67 6.89
CA ARG A 607 -34.88 11.78 6.24
C ARG A 607 -34.30 10.42 5.89
N THR A 608 -35.20 9.47 5.69
CA THR A 608 -34.94 8.16 5.09
C THR A 608 -34.61 8.26 3.61
N GLU A 609 -34.07 7.19 3.04
CA GLU A 609 -33.68 7.13 1.61
C GLU A 609 -34.84 7.38 0.66
N ASP A 610 -36.03 6.87 1.00
CA ASP A 610 -37.26 6.99 0.21
C ASP A 610 -37.81 8.43 0.11
N MET A 611 -37.25 9.38 0.88
CA MET A 611 -37.71 10.76 0.96
C MET A 611 -39.19 10.90 1.36
N VAL A 612 -39.78 9.88 1.98
CA VAL A 612 -41.14 9.91 2.52
C VAL A 612 -41.08 10.25 4.00
N THR A 613 -40.27 9.52 4.76
CA THR A 613 -40.22 9.67 6.22
C THR A 613 -39.29 10.79 6.64
N THR A 614 -39.83 11.78 7.34
CA THR A 614 -39.05 12.79 8.05
C THR A 614 -38.72 12.28 9.44
N LEU A 615 -37.43 12.17 9.74
CA LEU A 615 -36.93 11.71 11.03
C LEU A 615 -36.96 12.84 12.07
N ASP A 616 -36.52 14.03 11.65
CA ASP A 616 -36.49 15.23 12.47
C ASP A 616 -36.38 16.49 11.59
N PHE A 617 -36.63 17.67 12.15
CA PHE A 617 -36.41 18.94 11.50
C PHE A 617 -36.02 20.06 12.47
N LYS A 618 -35.31 21.05 11.97
CA LYS A 618 -34.95 22.27 12.70
C LYS A 618 -35.38 23.51 11.93
N GLU A 619 -36.13 24.40 12.58
CA GLU A 619 -36.42 25.72 12.02
C GLU A 619 -35.20 26.64 12.10
N LEU A 620 -34.97 27.41 11.04
CA LEU A 620 -33.77 28.24 10.86
C LEU A 620 -33.99 29.73 11.09
N LEU A 621 -35.23 30.18 11.28
CA LEU A 621 -35.53 31.60 11.42
C LEU A 621 -35.57 32.05 12.89
N PRO A 622 -35.09 33.27 13.19
CA PRO A 622 -34.46 34.23 12.27
C PRO A 622 -33.07 33.78 11.80
N LEU A 623 -32.70 34.13 10.56
CA LEU A 623 -31.35 33.83 10.03
C LEU A 623 -30.29 34.67 10.74
N GLY A 624 -29.09 34.10 10.88
CA GLY A 624 -27.92 34.80 11.40
C GLY A 624 -27.39 35.90 10.46
N VAL A 625 -26.35 36.59 10.91
CA VAL A 625 -25.67 37.63 10.13
C VAL A 625 -24.77 36.97 9.07
N PRO A 626 -24.88 37.36 7.78
CA PRO A 626 -23.96 36.89 6.74
C PRO A 626 -22.52 37.34 6.98
N ASP A 627 -21.57 36.57 6.46
CA ASP A 627 -20.15 36.93 6.39
C ASP A 627 -19.90 38.06 5.38
N SER A 628 -18.64 38.47 5.23
CA SER A 628 -18.24 39.55 4.32
C SER A 628 -18.55 39.27 2.84
N ASN A 629 -18.79 38.02 2.46
CA ASN A 629 -19.14 37.61 1.11
C ASN A 629 -20.66 37.40 0.93
N GLY A 630 -21.45 37.67 1.97
CA GLY A 630 -22.90 37.51 1.98
C GLY A 630 -23.37 36.07 2.22
N TRP A 631 -22.47 35.15 2.58
CA TRP A 631 -22.81 33.78 2.93
C TRP A 631 -23.05 33.65 4.43
N LEU A 632 -24.03 32.87 4.85
CA LEU A 632 -24.29 32.58 6.26
C LEU A 632 -24.31 31.07 6.48
N LEU A 633 -23.80 30.63 7.63
CA LEU A 633 -23.79 29.22 8.00
C LEU A 633 -25.08 28.88 8.75
N VAL A 634 -25.85 27.92 8.25
CA VAL A 634 -26.95 27.29 8.99
C VAL A 634 -26.54 25.90 9.43
N SER A 635 -27.00 25.47 10.60
CA SER A 635 -26.65 24.15 11.13
C SER A 635 -27.75 23.55 12.00
N GLY A 636 -27.69 22.24 12.20
CA GLY A 636 -28.59 21.51 13.06
C GLY A 636 -28.04 20.12 13.38
N SER A 637 -28.71 19.42 14.30
CA SER A 637 -28.37 18.05 14.66
C SER A 637 -29.62 17.26 14.99
N THR A 638 -29.58 15.95 14.75
CA THR A 638 -30.58 15.01 15.26
C THR A 638 -29.92 13.71 15.72
N VAL A 639 -30.60 12.92 16.55
CA VAL A 639 -30.24 11.52 16.83
C VAL A 639 -31.18 10.65 16.02
N VAL A 640 -30.63 9.76 15.18
CA VAL A 640 -31.43 8.88 14.33
C VAL A 640 -32.32 7.99 15.21
N PRO A 641 -33.66 8.06 15.09
CA PRO A 641 -34.55 7.27 15.93
C PRO A 641 -34.37 5.76 15.73
N GLU A 642 -34.72 4.97 16.74
CA GLU A 642 -34.64 3.51 16.68
C GLU A 642 -35.46 2.94 15.51
N GLY A 643 -34.89 1.97 14.79
CA GLY A 643 -35.53 1.36 13.61
C GLY A 643 -35.41 2.16 12.32
N PHE A 644 -34.77 3.33 12.33
CA PHE A 644 -34.58 4.17 11.14
C PHE A 644 -33.12 4.29 10.72
N VAL A 645 -32.94 4.72 9.46
CA VAL A 645 -31.65 5.07 8.86
C VAL A 645 -31.79 6.44 8.21
N CYS A 646 -30.92 7.38 8.57
CA CYS A 646 -30.83 8.68 7.94
C CYS A 646 -29.94 8.57 6.70
N ALA A 647 -30.51 8.69 5.50
CA ALA A 647 -29.77 8.61 4.23
C ALA A 647 -29.87 9.91 3.41
N ARG A 648 -30.62 10.89 3.92
CA ARG A 648 -30.89 12.15 3.24
C ARG A 648 -30.93 13.30 4.25
N VAL A 649 -30.40 14.45 3.85
CA VAL A 649 -30.55 15.71 4.58
C VAL A 649 -31.07 16.78 3.64
N GLY A 650 -32.20 17.38 3.98
CA GLY A 650 -32.87 18.45 3.27
C GLY A 650 -32.58 19.83 3.85
N LEU A 651 -32.47 20.83 2.96
CA LEU A 651 -32.53 22.25 3.27
C LEU A 651 -33.65 22.86 2.41
N SER A 652 -34.55 23.61 3.02
CA SER A 652 -35.61 24.33 2.28
C SER A 652 -35.90 25.70 2.86
N PHE A 653 -36.39 26.58 2.00
CA PHE A 653 -36.88 27.89 2.37
C PHE A 653 -38.24 28.17 1.74
N ARG A 654 -38.98 29.04 2.41
CA ARG A 654 -40.24 29.59 1.94
C ARG A 654 -40.01 31.07 1.60
N CYS A 655 -39.99 31.38 0.31
CA CYS A 655 -39.89 32.76 -0.17
C CYS A 655 -41.28 33.42 -0.16
N THR A 656 -41.36 34.68 0.25
CA THR A 656 -42.64 35.40 0.31
C THR A 656 -43.12 35.88 -1.07
N THR A 657 -42.25 35.91 -2.06
CA THR A 657 -42.52 36.37 -3.43
C THR A 657 -42.07 35.33 -4.46
N PRO A 658 -42.78 35.18 -5.60
CA PRO A 658 -42.28 34.44 -6.73
C PRO A 658 -41.02 35.15 -7.28
N GLY A 659 -40.08 34.38 -7.82
CA GLY A 659 -38.78 34.84 -8.28
C GLY A 659 -37.74 35.04 -7.17
N GLY A 660 -38.03 34.71 -5.91
CA GLY A 660 -37.03 34.74 -4.84
C GLY A 660 -35.86 33.79 -5.13
N ILE A 661 -34.63 34.29 -5.02
CA ILE A 661 -33.41 33.55 -5.35
C ILE A 661 -32.56 33.37 -4.08
N TRP A 662 -32.13 32.13 -3.85
CA TRP A 662 -31.14 31.82 -2.83
C TRP A 662 -30.20 30.73 -3.30
N TYR A 663 -29.06 30.62 -2.61
CA TYR A 663 -28.00 29.69 -2.94
C TYR A 663 -27.69 28.80 -1.74
N ALA A 664 -27.28 27.56 -2.01
CA ALA A 664 -26.77 26.63 -1.01
C ALA A 664 -25.46 25.98 -1.49
N ASP A 665 -24.50 25.89 -0.59
CA ASP A 665 -23.17 25.34 -0.85
C ASP A 665 -22.54 24.80 0.45
N SER A 666 -21.36 24.18 0.33
CA SER A 666 -20.52 23.73 1.43
C SER A 666 -21.28 22.85 2.44
N MET A 667 -22.02 21.85 1.93
CA MET A 667 -22.78 20.93 2.78
C MET A 667 -21.81 20.06 3.60
N MET A 668 -21.82 20.20 4.92
CA MET A 668 -21.13 19.29 5.85
C MET A 668 -22.17 18.41 6.52
N VAL A 669 -22.02 17.10 6.41
CA VAL A 669 -22.78 16.13 7.20
C VAL A 669 -21.81 15.20 7.89
N GLU A 670 -21.94 15.00 9.18
CA GLU A 670 -21.09 14.07 9.90
C GLU A 670 -21.80 13.38 11.05
N GLN A 671 -21.27 12.21 11.41
CA GLN A 671 -21.70 11.49 12.60
C GLN A 671 -20.82 11.92 13.78
N SER A 672 -21.21 13.00 14.48
CA SER A 672 -20.42 13.60 15.56
C SER A 672 -21.31 14.28 16.64
N GLU A 673 -20.75 14.64 17.80
CA GLU A 673 -21.45 15.51 18.77
C GLU A 673 -21.24 16.99 18.45
N THR A 674 -20.07 17.32 17.91
CA THR A 674 -19.70 18.69 17.58
C THR A 674 -19.49 18.76 16.09
N LEU A 675 -20.25 19.65 15.44
CA LEU A 675 -20.12 19.90 14.02
C LEU A 675 -18.76 20.54 13.70
N HIS A 676 -17.95 19.88 12.89
CA HIS A 676 -16.68 20.42 12.40
C HIS A 676 -16.87 21.42 11.26
N THR A 677 -15.82 22.20 11.00
CA THR A 677 -15.74 23.08 9.82
C THR A 677 -15.91 22.26 8.54
N TYR A 678 -16.60 22.86 7.56
CA TYR A 678 -16.75 22.27 6.24
C TYR A 678 -15.44 21.73 5.68
N THR A 679 -15.49 20.49 5.19
CA THR A 679 -14.42 19.85 4.47
C THR A 679 -14.98 19.03 3.31
N ASP A 680 -14.30 19.02 2.18
CA ASP A 680 -14.57 18.08 1.09
C ASP A 680 -13.27 17.56 0.47
N GLY A 681 -13.35 16.54 -0.39
CA GLY A 681 -12.18 15.91 -0.98
C GLY A 681 -11.38 16.78 -1.95
N THR A 682 -11.84 18.01 -2.26
CA THR A 682 -11.10 19.00 -3.06
C THR A 682 -10.30 19.98 -2.21
N MET A 683 -10.60 20.09 -0.91
CA MET A 683 -9.89 20.99 -0.01
C MET A 683 -8.48 20.49 0.33
N ALA A 684 -7.58 21.43 0.61
CA ALA A 684 -6.20 21.11 0.94
C ALA A 684 -6.12 20.22 2.19
N GLY A 685 -5.50 19.04 2.05
CA GLY A 685 -5.35 18.06 3.14
C GLY A 685 -6.50 17.04 3.20
N SER A 686 -7.58 17.25 2.46
CA SER A 686 -8.70 16.32 2.40
C SER A 686 -8.57 15.34 1.23
N SER A 687 -9.35 14.27 1.25
CA SER A 687 -9.44 13.31 0.15
C SER A 687 -10.83 12.70 0.02
N TRP A 688 -11.20 12.30 -1.20
CA TRP A 688 -12.38 11.46 -1.44
C TRP A 688 -12.06 10.01 -1.05
N GLU A 689 -13.01 9.30 -0.44
CA GLU A 689 -12.84 7.88 -0.08
C GLU A 689 -13.14 6.92 -1.24
N GLY A 690 -13.77 7.41 -2.31
CA GLY A 690 -14.07 6.68 -3.53
C GLY A 690 -14.05 7.59 -4.75
N VAL A 691 -15.03 7.42 -5.65
CA VAL A 691 -15.15 8.26 -6.85
C VAL A 691 -15.40 9.71 -6.43
N PRO A 692 -14.57 10.68 -6.86
CA PRO A 692 -14.74 12.08 -6.51
C PRO A 692 -16.19 12.54 -6.70
N HIS A 693 -16.73 13.23 -5.69
CA HIS A 693 -18.09 13.79 -5.66
C HIS A 693 -19.24 12.76 -5.63
N ALA A 694 -18.98 11.48 -5.86
CA ALA A 694 -19.95 10.39 -5.69
C ALA A 694 -19.68 9.54 -4.44
N SER A 695 -18.67 9.89 -3.65
CA SER A 695 -18.35 9.29 -2.36
C SER A 695 -18.27 10.35 -1.27
N VAL A 696 -18.19 9.88 -0.02
CA VAL A 696 -17.83 10.72 1.11
C VAL A 696 -16.39 11.23 1.00
N SER A 697 -16.09 12.25 1.79
CA SER A 697 -14.74 12.81 1.89
C SER A 697 -14.26 12.84 3.33
N ARG A 698 -12.94 12.86 3.50
CA ARG A 698 -12.28 12.85 4.80
C ARG A 698 -11.25 13.96 4.93
N HIS A 699 -11.10 14.47 6.13
CA HIS A 699 -10.02 15.37 6.55
C HIS A 699 -9.25 14.74 7.73
N PRO A 700 -7.92 14.57 7.61
CA PRO A 700 -7.07 14.01 8.66
C PRO A 700 -7.19 14.69 10.03
#